data_AF-A0AAD4DJF5-F1
#
_entry.id   AF-A0AAD4DJF5-F1
#
_cell.length_a   1.000
_cell.length_b   1.000
_cell.length_c   1.000
_cell.angle_alpha   90.00
_cell.angle_beta   90.00
_cell.angle_gamma   90.00
#
_symmetry.space_group_name_H-M   'P 1'
#
loop_
_entity.id
_entity.type
_entity.pdbx_description
1 polymer ?
#
loop_
_entity_poly.entity_id
_entity_poly.type
_entity_poly.pdbx_seq_one_letter_code
_entity_poly.pdbx_strand_id
1 'polypeptide(L)'
;MSAEIPPPTATAAIESAVAAESSAPTTTYQKGISPIKAEYLVPKPAAKEESIAHLSEAIETEGDQGRTEADSNTAEVNENNKRDRKDKHVKNNRKKRGGGQNQDRVVTRRIEDEVQLCFKVAKGVECEKGDSCKFNHDIKKYLEAKDKDIGTRCVNFENTGECHYGYKCRYLAAHLDADGKLIKDEAKMAATESTTMNVFSHELTLNLRSFKFNFSRSGAYLKKMADEMAEASKEIQAKKADSTDSPTDIPAAETSAEPIAEKDLSELENREVKMPKATIVQEEVSHPDTPDVKMRPTEKKKIDFRGKTYLAPLTTVGNLPFRRICKEYGVDITCGEMAMASNLVQGQKAELALLRRHKSEDIFGVQLTGNKIDVVIRACDMINQVAEVDFVDLNMGCPIDLVFNAGAGSGLLASPGKMRRMVTGMKSVLDVPVTVKFRMAIHDKKPIGVNLTPQFHNLGAALGTLHGRSRQQRYTKLADWDYISQCAQTDRGIPGSDDYMPLFGNGDILGPSDYYRHLDEHKVDGCMIARGALMKPWIFEEIKSNRDWDISSGERFDMMKRFCDFGLEHWGSDTQGVNQTRRFLLEWQSFLHRYVPVGLLEVLPQKINDRPPAFVGRNDLETLMASPDVSDWIKLSDMILGPAPEAFRFDPKHKANSTTVEG
;
A
#
# COMPACT_ATOMS: atom_id res chain seq x y z
N MET A 1 3.47 38.67 26.96
CA MET A 1 4.55 38.01 27.70
C MET A 1 4.02 36.65 28.12
N SER A 2 4.19 35.67 27.25
CA SER A 2 3.68 34.31 27.42
C SER A 2 4.84 33.45 27.87
N ALA A 3 4.77 32.90 29.07
CA ALA A 3 5.80 32.04 29.63
C ALA A 3 5.66 30.63 29.04
N GLU A 4 6.72 30.16 28.36
CA GLU A 4 6.88 28.78 27.93
C GLU A 4 6.99 27.86 29.15
N ILE A 5 6.13 26.84 29.20
CA ILE A 5 6.22 25.76 30.19
C ILE A 5 7.24 24.74 29.62
N PRO A 6 8.33 24.42 30.35
CA PRO A 6 9.31 23.46 29.87
C PRO A 6 8.74 22.03 29.90
N PRO A 7 9.23 21.12 29.04
CA PRO A 7 8.81 19.73 29.05
C PRO A 7 9.25 19.03 30.35
N PRO A 8 8.47 18.09 30.89
CA PRO A 8 8.80 17.40 32.13
C PRO A 8 10.04 16.50 31.94
N THR A 9 10.91 16.48 32.95
CA THR A 9 12.11 15.64 33.00
C THR A 9 11.80 14.18 33.39
N ALA A 10 12.62 13.27 32.87
CA ALA A 10 12.47 11.80 32.89
C ALA A 10 12.32 11.13 34.26
N THR A 11 12.58 11.82 35.37
CA THR A 11 12.51 11.24 36.72
C THR A 11 11.07 11.00 37.18
N ALA A 12 10.12 11.85 36.78
CA ALA A 12 8.72 11.72 37.16
C ALA A 12 7.99 10.56 36.42
N ALA A 13 8.45 10.21 35.22
CA ALA A 13 7.90 9.09 34.45
C ALA A 13 8.32 7.72 35.00
N ILE A 14 9.51 7.64 35.61
CA ILE A 14 10.03 6.41 36.19
C ILE A 14 9.35 6.12 37.54
N GLU A 15 9.10 7.13 38.38
CA GLU A 15 8.38 6.94 39.65
C GLU A 15 6.91 6.51 39.45
N SER A 16 6.25 6.95 38.36
CA SER A 16 4.92 6.46 37.99
C SER A 16 4.93 5.00 37.49
N ALA A 17 6.05 4.51 36.95
CA ALA A 17 6.18 3.12 36.50
C ALA A 17 6.46 2.16 37.67
N VAL A 18 7.16 2.62 38.71
CA VAL A 18 7.50 1.80 39.89
C VAL A 18 6.34 1.69 40.89
N ALA A 19 5.42 2.67 40.93
CA ALA A 19 4.25 2.60 41.82
C ALA A 19 3.14 1.63 41.34
N ALA A 20 3.19 1.16 40.10
CA ALA A 20 2.20 0.25 39.51
C ALA A 20 2.45 -1.25 39.82
N GLU A 21 3.55 -1.60 40.52
CA GLU A 21 3.88 -2.99 40.85
C GLU A 21 3.20 -3.56 42.12
N SER A 22 2.26 -2.84 42.75
CA SER A 22 1.66 -3.27 44.04
C SER A 22 0.27 -3.92 43.99
N SER A 23 -0.26 -4.27 42.82
CA SER A 23 -1.46 -5.13 42.71
C SER A 23 -1.32 -6.13 41.56
N ALA A 24 -0.71 -7.28 41.83
CA ALA A 24 -0.57 -8.35 40.84
C ALA A 24 -1.95 -8.90 40.42
N PRO A 25 -2.32 -8.83 39.12
CA PRO A 25 -3.42 -9.63 38.59
C PRO A 25 -2.98 -11.10 38.46
N THR A 26 -3.90 -12.01 38.75
CA THR A 26 -3.70 -13.46 38.88
C THR A 26 -3.52 -14.21 37.54
N THR A 27 -3.30 -13.51 36.43
CA THR A 27 -3.23 -14.06 35.08
C THR A 27 -1.85 -13.82 34.46
N THR A 28 -1.04 -14.88 34.38
CA THR A 28 0.24 -14.88 33.64
C THR A 28 0.02 -14.48 32.18
N TYR A 29 0.67 -13.39 31.73
CA TYR A 29 0.65 -12.94 30.34
C TYR A 29 1.04 -14.08 29.38
N GLN A 30 0.12 -14.47 28.48
CA GLN A 30 0.34 -15.49 27.47
C GLN A 30 0.69 -14.84 26.13
N LYS A 31 1.91 -15.09 25.64
CA LYS A 31 2.38 -14.57 24.34
C LYS A 31 1.43 -14.98 23.21
N GLY A 32 1.04 -14.02 22.37
CA GLY A 32 0.16 -14.25 21.22
C GLY A 32 -1.33 -14.07 21.53
N ILE A 33 -1.72 -13.91 22.79
CA ILE A 33 -3.11 -13.65 23.20
C ILE A 33 -3.17 -12.28 23.88
N SER A 34 -4.12 -11.43 23.48
CA SER A 34 -4.27 -10.13 24.14
C SER A 34 -4.74 -10.31 25.58
N PRO A 35 -4.10 -9.66 26.56
CA PRO A 35 -4.45 -9.78 27.97
C PRO A 35 -5.68 -8.91 28.26
N ILE A 36 -6.88 -9.44 28.03
CA ILE A 36 -8.17 -8.76 28.27
C ILE A 36 -8.68 -9.15 29.65
N LYS A 37 -9.21 -8.16 30.41
CA LYS A 37 -9.75 -8.37 31.75
C LYS A 37 -10.87 -9.40 31.75
N ALA A 38 -10.85 -10.28 32.75
CA ALA A 38 -11.74 -11.44 32.84
C ALA A 38 -13.24 -11.10 32.71
N GLU A 39 -13.69 -9.95 33.22
CA GLU A 39 -15.10 -9.52 33.16
C GLU A 39 -15.61 -9.23 31.73
N TYR A 40 -14.72 -9.03 30.75
CA TYR A 40 -15.09 -8.82 29.35
C TYR A 40 -14.94 -10.07 28.48
N LEU A 41 -14.33 -11.14 28.99
CA LEU A 41 -14.12 -12.35 28.20
C LEU A 41 -15.43 -13.12 28.01
N VAL A 42 -15.70 -13.54 26.77
CA VAL A 42 -16.82 -14.45 26.50
C VAL A 42 -16.39 -15.86 26.94
N PRO A 43 -17.16 -16.53 27.83
CA PRO A 43 -16.87 -17.91 28.20
C PRO A 43 -16.85 -18.78 26.95
N LYS A 44 -15.76 -19.53 26.72
CA LYS A 44 -15.76 -20.53 25.65
C LYS A 44 -16.88 -21.54 25.97
N PRO A 45 -17.77 -21.87 25.01
CA PRO A 45 -18.70 -22.97 25.22
C PRO A 45 -17.90 -24.22 25.61
N ALA A 46 -18.36 -24.95 26.61
CA ALA A 46 -17.70 -26.17 27.07
C ALA A 46 -17.61 -27.16 25.90
N ALA A 47 -16.46 -27.19 25.23
CA ALA A 47 -16.17 -28.22 24.26
C ALA A 47 -16.10 -29.56 25.00
N LYS A 48 -16.77 -30.58 24.47
CA LYS A 48 -16.46 -31.97 24.81
C LYS A 48 -14.94 -32.13 24.72
N GLU A 49 -14.35 -32.77 25.73
CA GLU A 49 -12.91 -33.00 25.84
C GLU A 49 -12.33 -33.64 24.56
N GLU A 50 -11.84 -32.79 23.65
CA GLU A 50 -10.81 -33.15 22.69
C GLU A 50 -9.66 -32.15 22.88
N SER A 51 -8.66 -32.65 23.63
CA SER A 51 -7.29 -32.19 23.80
C SER A 51 -7.00 -30.68 23.66
N ILE A 52 -6.94 -30.04 24.83
CA ILE A 52 -6.12 -28.85 25.09
C ILE A 52 -4.63 -29.25 24.95
N ALA A 53 -4.18 -29.41 23.71
CA ALA A 53 -2.79 -29.55 23.30
C ALA A 53 -2.52 -28.79 21.98
N HIS A 54 -3.57 -28.46 21.21
CA HIS A 54 -3.42 -27.84 19.89
C HIS A 54 -3.36 -26.30 19.87
N LEU A 55 -3.54 -25.59 21.00
CA LEU A 55 -3.36 -24.12 21.01
C LEU A 55 -1.90 -23.67 21.22
N SER A 56 -1.05 -24.51 21.80
CA SER A 56 0.39 -24.26 21.90
C SER A 56 1.15 -24.77 20.66
N GLU A 57 0.67 -25.82 20.00
CA GLU A 57 1.28 -26.34 18.76
C GLU A 57 0.84 -25.60 17.49
N ALA A 58 -0.35 -25.00 17.44
CA ALA A 58 -0.76 -24.14 16.32
C ALA A 58 0.08 -22.84 16.20
N ILE A 59 0.85 -22.51 17.24
CA ILE A 59 1.80 -21.39 17.25
C ILE A 59 3.16 -21.80 16.63
N GLU A 60 3.45 -23.11 16.52
CA GLU A 60 4.71 -23.63 15.96
C GLU A 60 4.55 -24.45 14.67
N THR A 61 3.35 -24.90 14.29
CA THR A 61 3.15 -25.78 13.10
C THR A 61 2.17 -25.33 12.03
N GLU A 62 1.60 -24.13 12.07
CA GLU A 62 0.96 -23.51 10.89
C GLU A 62 1.84 -22.43 10.22
N GLY A 63 3.14 -22.72 10.20
CA GLY A 63 4.04 -22.23 9.18
C GLY A 63 4.05 -23.22 8.01
N ASP A 64 3.67 -22.73 6.83
CA ASP A 64 4.07 -23.21 5.48
C ASP A 64 5.06 -24.39 5.49
N GLN A 65 4.56 -25.63 5.54
CA GLN A 65 5.41 -26.83 5.44
C GLN A 65 5.47 -27.30 4.00
N GLY A 66 6.56 -26.95 3.33
CA GLY A 66 7.08 -27.69 2.18
C GLY A 66 7.56 -29.07 2.63
N ARG A 67 6.95 -30.13 2.09
CA ARG A 67 7.39 -31.52 2.31
C ARG A 67 8.62 -31.83 1.48
N THR A 68 9.68 -32.28 2.14
CA THR A 68 10.84 -32.99 1.60
C THR A 68 10.45 -34.43 1.25
N GLU A 69 10.73 -34.88 0.03
CA GLU A 69 10.56 -36.28 -0.39
C GLU A 69 11.83 -37.09 -0.08
N ALA A 70 11.64 -38.26 0.55
CA ALA A 70 12.59 -39.36 0.59
C ALA A 70 11.86 -40.67 0.25
N ASP A 71 12.24 -41.21 -0.90
CA ASP A 71 12.36 -42.60 -1.34
C ASP A 71 11.25 -43.67 -1.27
N SER A 72 11.22 -44.34 -2.43
CA SER A 72 11.13 -45.80 -2.67
C SER A 72 9.77 -46.45 -2.97
N ASN A 73 9.62 -46.66 -4.28
CA ASN A 73 8.92 -47.73 -4.99
C ASN A 73 8.63 -49.03 -4.22
N THR A 74 7.41 -49.54 -4.39
CA THR A 74 7.17 -50.92 -4.81
C THR A 74 5.92 -50.99 -5.68
N ALA A 75 6.07 -51.65 -6.83
CA ALA A 75 5.08 -51.90 -7.87
C ALA A 75 4.19 -53.12 -7.54
N GLU A 76 3.01 -53.21 -8.20
CA GLU A 76 2.51 -54.37 -8.97
C GLU A 76 1.03 -54.13 -9.35
N VAL A 77 0.74 -53.76 -10.60
CA VAL A 77 0.28 -54.61 -11.73
C VAL A 77 -1.06 -55.32 -11.49
N ASN A 78 -2.11 -54.90 -12.22
CA ASN A 78 -2.86 -55.85 -13.04
C ASN A 78 -3.62 -55.18 -14.21
N GLU A 79 -3.48 -55.79 -15.39
CA GLU A 79 -4.02 -55.40 -16.68
C GLU A 79 -5.48 -55.87 -16.85
N ASN A 80 -6.29 -55.16 -17.65
CA ASN A 80 -6.84 -55.72 -18.89
C ASN A 80 -7.73 -54.77 -19.74
N ASN A 81 -7.40 -54.77 -21.04
CA ASN A 81 -8.24 -54.64 -22.25
C ASN A 81 -8.82 -53.31 -22.76
N LYS A 82 -8.00 -52.65 -23.59
CA LYS A 82 -8.17 -52.35 -25.04
C LYS A 82 -9.58 -52.37 -25.67
N ARG A 83 -9.95 -51.25 -26.34
CA ARG A 83 -9.97 -51.10 -27.82
C ARG A 83 -10.26 -49.63 -28.25
N ASP A 84 -9.24 -48.99 -28.86
CA ASP A 84 -9.21 -48.16 -30.10
C ASP A 84 -10.44 -47.30 -30.49
N ARG A 85 -10.38 -46.01 -30.87
CA ARG A 85 -9.36 -45.10 -31.45
C ARG A 85 -9.92 -43.66 -31.41
N LYS A 86 -9.11 -42.64 -31.04
CA LYS A 86 -8.99 -41.34 -31.74
C LYS A 86 -8.03 -40.37 -31.03
N ASP A 87 -7.08 -39.87 -31.83
CA ASP A 87 -6.33 -38.62 -31.77
C ASP A 87 -5.67 -38.14 -30.46
N LYS A 88 -4.34 -38.09 -30.56
CA LYS A 88 -3.35 -37.70 -29.57
C LYS A 88 -3.44 -36.20 -29.25
N HIS A 89 -3.82 -35.87 -28.02
CA HIS A 89 -3.37 -34.64 -27.36
C HIS A 89 -2.51 -34.99 -26.16
N VAL A 90 -1.22 -34.69 -26.25
CA VAL A 90 -0.22 -34.83 -25.19
C VAL A 90 -0.62 -33.88 -24.04
N LYS A 91 -1.20 -34.44 -22.98
CA LYS A 91 -1.40 -33.71 -21.71
C LYS A 91 -0.06 -33.66 -20.98
N ASN A 92 0.67 -32.55 -21.13
CA ASN A 92 1.74 -32.20 -20.21
C ASN A 92 1.12 -31.99 -18.82
N ASN A 93 1.41 -32.92 -17.90
CA ASN A 93 1.13 -32.81 -16.48
C ASN A 93 1.99 -31.68 -15.88
N ARG A 94 1.53 -30.43 -16.00
CA ARG A 94 2.08 -29.32 -15.22
C ARG A 94 1.66 -29.54 -13.76
N LYS A 95 2.60 -30.00 -12.93
CA LYS A 95 2.56 -29.84 -11.46
C LYS A 95 2.04 -28.42 -11.17
N LYS A 96 0.86 -28.31 -10.54
CA LYS A 96 0.29 -27.02 -10.11
C LYS A 96 1.26 -26.38 -9.11
N ARG A 97 2.06 -25.44 -9.59
CA ARG A 97 2.84 -24.52 -8.76
C ARG A 97 1.85 -23.74 -7.88
N GLY A 98 2.11 -23.70 -6.57
CA GLY A 98 1.26 -23.04 -5.58
C GLY A 98 0.87 -21.63 -6.03
N GLY A 99 -0.41 -21.45 -6.33
CA GLY A 99 -0.99 -20.16 -6.64
C GLY A 99 -1.05 -19.30 -5.38
N GLY A 100 -0.85 -17.99 -5.52
CA GLY A 100 -0.96 -17.05 -4.40
C GLY A 100 -2.34 -17.10 -3.73
N GLN A 101 -2.39 -16.71 -2.44
CA GLN A 101 -3.52 -16.91 -1.51
C GLN A 101 -4.91 -16.33 -1.90
N ASN A 102 -5.07 -15.74 -3.10
CA ASN A 102 -6.25 -14.95 -3.50
C ASN A 102 -6.78 -15.25 -4.92
N GLN A 103 -6.55 -16.44 -5.48
CA GLN A 103 -6.98 -16.71 -6.86
C GLN A 103 -8.51 -16.91 -7.02
N ASP A 104 -9.22 -17.26 -5.95
CA ASP A 104 -10.67 -17.59 -5.97
C ASP A 104 -11.55 -16.60 -5.19
N ARG A 105 -11.19 -15.31 -5.20
CA ARG A 105 -11.99 -14.29 -4.52
C ARG A 105 -13.31 -13.98 -5.18
N VAL A 106 -14.39 -13.99 -4.39
CA VAL A 106 -15.68 -13.44 -4.80
C VAL A 106 -15.61 -11.92 -4.71
N VAL A 107 -15.29 -11.28 -5.84
CA VAL A 107 -15.34 -9.83 -5.97
C VAL A 107 -16.75 -9.44 -6.43
N THR A 108 -17.42 -8.57 -5.68
CA THR A 108 -18.65 -7.91 -6.17
C THR A 108 -18.39 -7.35 -7.56
N ARG A 109 -19.09 -7.90 -8.56
CA ARG A 109 -19.11 -7.33 -9.91
C ARG A 109 -19.71 -5.93 -9.82
N ARG A 110 -19.33 -5.06 -10.74
CA ARG A 110 -19.87 -3.70 -10.85
C ARG A 110 -21.40 -3.73 -10.76
N ILE A 111 -21.96 -3.10 -9.72
CA ILE A 111 -23.42 -3.09 -9.47
C ILE A 111 -24.02 -1.93 -10.25
N GLU A 112 -24.54 -2.22 -11.44
CA GLU A 112 -25.10 -1.19 -12.32
C GLU A 112 -26.57 -0.92 -11.98
N ASP A 113 -26.97 0.36 -12.01
CA ASP A 113 -28.37 0.73 -11.93
C ASP A 113 -29.17 0.06 -13.06
N GLU A 114 -30.41 -0.35 -12.80
CA GLU A 114 -31.29 -0.97 -13.79
C GLU A 114 -31.46 -0.09 -15.03
N VAL A 115 -31.60 1.22 -14.81
CA VAL A 115 -31.67 2.23 -15.87
C VAL A 115 -30.35 3.01 -15.92
N GLN A 116 -29.62 2.87 -17.04
CA GLN A 116 -28.37 3.61 -17.25
C GLN A 116 -28.65 5.01 -17.82
N LEU A 117 -28.85 6.00 -16.93
CA LEU A 117 -29.06 7.40 -17.30
C LEU A 117 -27.79 8.01 -17.93
N CYS A 118 -27.95 8.84 -18.95
CA CYS A 118 -26.85 9.60 -19.57
C CYS A 118 -26.19 10.51 -18.55
N PHE A 119 -24.85 10.59 -18.56
CA PHE A 119 -24.10 11.39 -17.59
C PHE A 119 -24.32 12.90 -17.72
N LYS A 120 -24.57 13.41 -18.94
CA LYS A 120 -24.90 14.84 -19.15
C LYS A 120 -26.30 15.15 -18.59
N VAL A 121 -27.28 14.33 -18.94
CA VAL A 121 -28.66 14.45 -18.45
C VAL A 121 -28.72 14.27 -16.93
N ALA A 122 -27.93 13.36 -16.36
CA ALA A 122 -27.80 13.17 -14.92
C ALA A 122 -27.39 14.47 -14.20
N LYS A 123 -26.64 15.35 -14.85
CA LYS A 123 -26.21 16.65 -14.31
C LYS A 123 -27.19 17.80 -14.63
N GLY A 124 -28.33 17.50 -15.26
CA GLY A 124 -29.26 18.52 -15.75
C GLY A 124 -28.75 19.27 -16.99
N VAL A 125 -27.82 18.68 -17.76
CA VAL A 125 -27.28 19.28 -18.99
C VAL A 125 -27.79 18.50 -20.20
N GLU A 126 -28.11 19.22 -21.29
CA GLU A 126 -28.51 18.60 -22.55
C GLU A 126 -27.40 17.71 -23.14
N CYS A 127 -27.80 16.59 -23.72
CA CYS A 127 -26.88 15.66 -24.34
C CYS A 127 -26.68 15.99 -25.82
N GLU A 128 -25.45 16.31 -26.23
CA GLU A 128 -25.07 16.59 -27.62
C GLU A 128 -25.44 15.47 -28.60
N LYS A 129 -25.58 14.24 -28.11
CA LYS A 129 -25.95 13.07 -28.94
C LYS A 129 -27.45 12.92 -29.13
N GLY A 130 -28.28 13.61 -28.35
CA GLY A 130 -29.75 13.48 -28.40
C GLY A 130 -30.21 12.02 -28.44
N ASP A 131 -31.06 11.69 -29.41
CA ASP A 131 -31.62 10.34 -29.58
C ASP A 131 -30.62 9.28 -30.04
N SER A 132 -29.44 9.68 -30.53
CA SER A 132 -28.34 8.75 -30.86
C SER A 132 -27.52 8.32 -29.65
N CYS A 133 -27.86 8.80 -28.45
CA CYS A 133 -27.18 8.42 -27.22
C CYS A 133 -27.49 6.96 -26.85
N LYS A 134 -26.45 6.21 -26.47
CA LYS A 134 -26.60 4.83 -25.95
C LYS A 134 -27.31 4.77 -24.59
N PHE A 135 -27.35 5.89 -23.86
CA PHE A 135 -27.86 5.95 -22.50
C PHE A 135 -29.26 6.57 -22.45
N ASN A 136 -30.02 6.23 -21.40
CA ASN A 136 -31.38 6.72 -21.22
C ASN A 136 -31.38 8.23 -20.88
N HIS A 137 -32.37 8.99 -21.39
CA HIS A 137 -32.55 10.43 -21.15
C HIS A 137 -33.82 10.75 -20.33
N ASP A 138 -34.65 9.78 -20.01
CA ASP A 138 -35.85 9.92 -19.18
C ASP A 138 -35.47 9.90 -17.69
N ILE A 139 -35.42 11.10 -17.10
CA ILE A 139 -35.11 11.31 -15.69
C ILE A 139 -36.18 10.67 -14.81
N LYS A 140 -37.46 10.79 -15.17
CA LYS A 140 -38.57 10.29 -14.34
C LYS A 140 -38.50 8.76 -14.23
N LYS A 141 -38.33 8.09 -15.37
CA LYS A 141 -38.14 6.63 -15.42
C LYS A 141 -36.91 6.18 -14.63
N TYR A 142 -35.81 6.95 -14.70
CA TYR A 142 -34.63 6.64 -13.90
C TYR A 142 -34.91 6.75 -12.39
N LEU A 143 -35.55 7.84 -11.95
CA LEU A 143 -35.84 8.07 -10.54
C LEU A 143 -36.83 7.05 -9.96
N GLU A 144 -37.76 6.54 -10.76
CA GLU A 144 -38.68 5.46 -10.37
C GLU A 144 -37.96 4.11 -10.16
N ALA A 145 -36.93 3.83 -10.96
CA ALA A 145 -36.12 2.59 -10.86
C ALA A 145 -34.94 2.70 -9.90
N LYS A 146 -34.50 3.92 -9.58
CA LYS A 146 -33.37 4.18 -8.70
C LYS A 146 -33.75 3.83 -7.26
N ASP A 147 -32.83 3.17 -6.56
CA ASP A 147 -32.93 2.95 -5.12
C ASP A 147 -33.17 4.27 -4.35
N LYS A 148 -33.87 4.14 -3.22
CA LYS A 148 -34.10 5.26 -2.30
C LYS A 148 -32.79 5.89 -1.82
N ASP A 149 -32.86 7.19 -1.55
CA ASP A 149 -31.75 7.93 -0.97
C ASP A 149 -31.39 7.39 0.41
N ILE A 150 -30.09 7.39 0.69
CA ILE A 150 -29.51 6.82 1.91
C ILE A 150 -29.71 7.77 3.10
N GLY A 151 -29.67 9.08 2.85
CA GLY A 151 -29.76 10.09 3.89
C GLY A 151 -30.07 11.47 3.30
N THR A 152 -30.17 12.46 4.19
CA THR A 152 -30.59 13.83 3.86
C THR A 152 -29.44 14.77 3.52
N ARG A 153 -28.20 14.29 3.63
CA ARG A 153 -26.97 15.09 3.50
C ARG A 153 -26.09 14.56 2.37
N CYS A 154 -25.74 15.41 1.42
CA CYS A 154 -24.81 15.08 0.34
C CYS A 154 -23.46 15.78 0.54
N VAL A 155 -22.41 15.00 0.83
CA VAL A 155 -21.05 15.50 1.07
C VAL A 155 -20.51 16.31 -0.12
N ASN A 156 -20.77 15.84 -1.35
CA ASN A 156 -20.32 16.54 -2.55
C ASN A 156 -20.97 17.93 -2.64
N PHE A 157 -22.29 18.02 -2.47
CA PHE A 157 -23.01 19.29 -2.52
C PHE A 157 -22.61 20.24 -1.38
N GLU A 158 -22.44 19.72 -0.17
CA GLU A 158 -22.03 20.55 0.97
C GLU A 158 -20.66 21.19 0.78
N ASN A 159 -19.72 20.42 0.21
CA ASN A 159 -18.33 20.83 0.05
C ASN A 159 -18.11 21.76 -1.14
N THR A 160 -18.86 21.58 -2.24
CA THR A 160 -18.60 22.32 -3.49
C THR A 160 -19.74 23.24 -3.94
N GLY A 161 -20.92 23.12 -3.34
CA GLY A 161 -22.13 23.79 -3.82
C GLY A 161 -22.80 23.14 -5.03
N GLU A 162 -22.22 22.08 -5.62
CA GLU A 162 -22.88 21.28 -6.66
C GLU A 162 -22.52 19.78 -6.58
N CYS A 163 -23.50 18.90 -6.78
CA CYS A 163 -23.23 17.47 -6.86
C CYS A 163 -22.91 17.05 -8.30
N HIS A 164 -21.67 16.65 -8.56
CA HIS A 164 -21.24 16.16 -9.88
C HIS A 164 -22.00 14.91 -10.37
N TYR A 165 -22.65 14.17 -9.48
CA TYR A 165 -23.45 13.00 -9.82
C TYR A 165 -24.91 13.35 -10.13
N GLY A 166 -25.37 14.55 -9.75
CA GLY A 166 -26.73 15.05 -9.99
C GLY A 166 -27.80 14.03 -9.63
N TYR A 167 -28.72 13.72 -10.55
CA TYR A 167 -29.81 12.77 -10.34
C TYR A 167 -29.35 11.35 -9.96
N LYS A 168 -28.11 10.95 -10.28
CA LYS A 168 -27.54 9.64 -9.89
C LYS A 168 -27.07 9.57 -8.43
N CYS A 169 -26.94 10.71 -7.76
CA CYS A 169 -26.50 10.79 -6.37
C CYS A 169 -27.45 9.99 -5.45
N ARG A 170 -26.93 9.20 -4.52
CA ARG A 170 -27.70 8.46 -3.50
C ARG A 170 -28.10 9.32 -2.30
N TYR A 171 -27.88 10.62 -2.39
CA TYR A 171 -28.26 11.67 -1.45
C TYR A 171 -28.94 12.82 -2.21
N LEU A 172 -29.77 12.48 -3.19
CA LEU A 172 -30.34 13.42 -4.17
C LEU A 172 -31.23 14.47 -3.51
N ALA A 173 -32.05 14.08 -2.52
CA ALA A 173 -32.96 14.97 -1.80
C ALA A 173 -32.24 16.17 -1.15
N ALA A 174 -30.95 16.04 -0.84
CA ALA A 174 -30.14 17.12 -0.27
C ALA A 174 -29.90 18.29 -1.24
N HIS A 175 -30.10 18.07 -2.54
CA HIS A 175 -29.81 19.05 -3.59
C HIS A 175 -30.86 19.02 -4.70
N LEU A 176 -32.14 18.93 -4.30
CA LEU A 176 -33.30 19.18 -5.14
C LEU A 176 -34.09 20.39 -4.62
N ASP A 177 -34.73 21.14 -5.52
CA ASP A 177 -35.73 22.14 -5.17
C ASP A 177 -37.13 21.52 -5.00
N ALA A 178 -38.13 22.35 -4.69
CA ALA A 178 -39.52 21.93 -4.53
C ALA A 178 -40.14 21.36 -5.83
N ASP A 179 -39.57 21.71 -6.99
CA ASP A 179 -40.01 21.24 -8.32
C ASP A 179 -39.24 19.98 -8.77
N GLY A 180 -38.32 19.45 -7.95
CA GLY A 180 -37.52 18.28 -8.26
C GLY A 180 -36.36 18.54 -9.23
N LYS A 181 -35.90 19.79 -9.36
CA LYS A 181 -34.71 20.16 -10.16
C LYS A 181 -33.48 20.28 -9.28
N LEU A 182 -32.32 20.03 -9.88
CA LEU A 182 -31.02 20.15 -9.20
C LEU A 182 -30.74 21.60 -8.83
N ILE A 183 -30.49 21.85 -7.54
CA ILE A 183 -30.04 23.15 -7.05
C ILE A 183 -28.52 23.28 -7.12
N LYS A 184 -28.06 24.52 -7.19
CA LYS A 184 -26.65 24.90 -7.09
C LYS A 184 -26.51 26.04 -6.09
N ASP A 185 -25.50 25.94 -5.24
CA ASP A 185 -25.11 27.02 -4.34
C ASP A 185 -23.97 27.81 -4.99
N GLU A 186 -24.33 28.88 -5.72
CA GLU A 186 -23.38 29.70 -6.47
C GLU A 186 -22.33 30.36 -5.57
N ALA A 187 -22.71 30.74 -4.34
CA ALA A 187 -21.78 31.35 -3.39
C ALA A 187 -20.70 30.35 -2.95
N LYS A 188 -21.10 29.11 -2.64
CA LYS A 188 -20.13 28.04 -2.35
C LYS A 188 -19.30 27.68 -3.57
N MET A 189 -19.90 27.55 -4.74
CA MET A 189 -19.15 27.24 -5.97
C MET A 189 -18.08 28.29 -6.26
N ALA A 190 -18.38 29.57 -6.04
CA ALA A 190 -17.43 30.66 -6.22
C ALA A 190 -16.32 30.67 -5.14
N ALA A 191 -16.62 30.21 -3.92
CA ALA A 191 -15.66 30.16 -2.81
C ALA A 191 -14.85 28.85 -2.74
N THR A 192 -15.27 27.79 -3.45
CA THR A 192 -14.68 26.46 -3.33
C THR A 192 -13.42 26.35 -4.20
N GLU A 193 -12.28 26.18 -3.54
CA GLU A 193 -11.05 25.70 -4.18
C GLU A 193 -10.99 24.16 -4.17
N SER A 194 -10.38 23.58 -5.21
CA SER A 194 -10.21 22.12 -5.28
C SER A 194 -9.37 21.63 -4.10
N THR A 195 -9.98 20.82 -3.24
CA THR A 195 -9.33 20.21 -2.07
C THR A 195 -8.44 19.03 -2.44
N THR A 196 -8.76 18.36 -3.55
CA THR A 196 -8.00 17.24 -4.11
C THR A 196 -7.13 17.72 -5.25
N MET A 197 -5.85 17.35 -5.21
CA MET A 197 -4.85 17.68 -6.21
C MET A 197 -4.47 16.42 -7.01
N ASN A 198 -3.70 16.59 -8.08
CA ASN A 198 -3.31 15.51 -9.01
C ASN A 198 -4.54 14.80 -9.63
N VAL A 199 -5.56 15.57 -9.99
CA VAL A 199 -6.70 15.09 -10.76
C VAL A 199 -6.36 15.18 -12.24
N PHE A 200 -6.07 14.03 -12.85
CA PHE A 200 -5.57 13.95 -14.22
C PHE A 200 -6.68 14.06 -15.28
N SER A 201 -6.39 14.81 -16.35
CA SER A 201 -7.32 15.03 -17.46
C SER A 201 -7.48 13.78 -18.34
N HIS A 202 -8.59 13.73 -19.07
CA HIS A 202 -8.80 12.68 -20.07
C HIS A 202 -7.75 12.75 -21.18
N GLU A 203 -7.35 13.96 -21.56
CA GLU A 203 -6.33 14.22 -22.58
C GLU A 203 -4.97 13.63 -22.20
N LEU A 204 -4.50 13.83 -20.96
CA LEU A 204 -3.27 13.21 -20.48
C LEU A 204 -3.31 11.68 -20.63
N THR A 205 -4.44 11.09 -20.25
CA THR A 205 -4.65 9.64 -20.38
C THR A 205 -4.58 9.19 -21.85
N LEU A 206 -5.16 9.97 -22.77
CA LEU A 206 -5.12 9.69 -24.22
C LEU A 206 -3.68 9.82 -24.76
N ASN A 207 -2.96 10.86 -24.36
CA ASN A 207 -1.58 11.09 -24.79
C ASN A 207 -0.64 9.98 -24.32
N LEU A 208 -0.80 9.49 -23.09
CA LEU A 208 -0.05 8.34 -22.60
C LEU A 208 -0.36 7.05 -23.38
N ARG A 209 -1.65 6.77 -23.63
CA ARG A 209 -2.10 5.56 -24.35
C ARG A 209 -1.75 5.54 -25.83
N SER A 210 -1.72 6.72 -26.45
CA SER A 210 -1.34 6.90 -27.85
C SER A 210 0.15 7.17 -28.04
N PHE A 211 0.95 7.08 -26.97
CA PHE A 211 2.41 7.31 -26.99
C PHE A 211 2.81 8.71 -27.47
N LYS A 212 1.95 9.71 -27.27
CA LYS A 212 2.18 11.13 -27.60
C LYS A 212 2.69 11.96 -26.42
N PHE A 213 2.73 11.38 -25.22
CA PHE A 213 3.26 12.08 -24.05
C PHE A 213 4.77 12.35 -24.21
N ASN A 214 5.20 13.55 -23.85
CA ASN A 214 6.59 13.97 -23.99
C ASN A 214 7.47 13.39 -22.87
N PHE A 215 8.40 12.51 -23.24
CA PHE A 215 9.39 11.90 -22.37
C PHE A 215 10.81 12.41 -22.67
N SER A 216 10.97 13.67 -23.05
CA SER A 216 12.26 14.24 -23.46
C SER A 216 13.35 14.11 -22.39
N ARG A 217 13.04 14.45 -21.12
CA ARG A 217 14.00 14.43 -20.02
C ARG A 217 14.48 13.02 -19.71
N SER A 218 13.55 12.07 -19.60
CA SER A 218 13.90 10.66 -19.43
C SER A 218 14.57 10.06 -20.67
N GLY A 219 14.12 10.43 -21.88
CA GLY A 219 14.71 10.00 -23.15
C GLY A 219 16.17 10.42 -23.29
N ALA A 220 16.48 11.68 -22.95
CA ALA A 220 17.85 12.20 -22.95
C ALA A 220 18.75 11.45 -21.95
N TYR A 221 18.26 11.21 -20.72
CA TYR A 221 19.00 10.44 -19.74
C TYR A 221 19.23 8.99 -20.19
N LEU A 222 18.20 8.32 -20.71
CA LEU A 222 18.28 6.93 -21.15
C LEU A 222 19.23 6.76 -22.34
N LYS A 223 19.25 7.71 -23.27
CA LYS A 223 20.22 7.73 -24.37
C LYS A 223 21.63 7.85 -23.83
N LYS A 224 21.90 8.83 -22.95
CA LYS A 224 23.21 9.00 -22.31
C LYS A 224 23.66 7.73 -21.58
N MET A 225 22.76 7.11 -20.81
CA MET A 225 23.07 5.88 -20.08
C MET A 225 23.41 4.72 -21.04
N ALA A 226 22.71 4.62 -22.17
CA ALA A 226 22.98 3.60 -23.19
C ALA A 226 24.36 3.82 -23.85
N ASP A 227 24.70 5.08 -24.16
CA ASP A 227 25.99 5.44 -24.75
C ASP A 227 27.15 5.12 -23.77
N GLU A 228 27.02 5.47 -22.49
CA GLU A 228 27.99 5.14 -21.44
C GLU A 228 28.19 3.62 -21.29
N MET A 229 27.10 2.85 -21.37
CA MET A 229 27.18 1.38 -21.29
C MET A 229 27.83 0.76 -22.54
N ALA A 230 27.56 1.31 -23.72
CA ALA A 230 28.19 0.86 -24.96
C ALA A 230 29.70 1.11 -24.93
N GLU A 231 30.13 2.27 -24.43
CA GLU A 231 31.55 2.61 -24.34
C GLU A 231 32.29 1.75 -23.31
N ALA A 232 31.72 1.57 -22.11
CA ALA A 232 32.28 0.66 -21.11
C ALA A 232 32.40 -0.79 -21.64
N SER A 233 31.46 -1.23 -22.47
CA SER A 233 31.51 -2.56 -23.08
C SER A 233 32.64 -2.68 -24.11
N LYS A 234 32.88 -1.64 -24.91
CA LYS A 234 34.02 -1.59 -25.85
C LYS A 234 35.36 -1.61 -25.11
N GLU A 235 35.49 -0.85 -24.03
CA GLU A 235 36.72 -0.84 -23.22
C GLU A 235 37.02 -2.22 -22.61
N ILE A 236 36.00 -2.93 -22.13
CA ILE A 236 36.16 -4.30 -21.61
C ILE A 236 36.57 -5.27 -22.72
N GLN A 237 36.00 -5.13 -23.92
CA GLN A 237 36.38 -5.95 -25.08
C GLN A 237 37.81 -5.65 -25.54
N ALA A 238 38.22 -4.39 -25.55
CA ALA A 238 39.59 -3.99 -25.87
C ALA A 238 40.60 -4.54 -24.85
N LYS A 239 40.31 -4.46 -23.55
CA LYS A 239 41.17 -5.03 -22.48
C LYS A 239 41.27 -6.55 -22.51
N LYS A 240 40.24 -7.25 -22.99
CA LYS A 240 40.28 -8.71 -23.21
C LYS A 240 41.04 -9.11 -24.47
N ALA A 241 41.10 -8.23 -25.47
CA ALA A 241 41.89 -8.46 -26.69
C ALA A 241 43.40 -8.24 -26.45
N ASP A 242 43.76 -7.43 -25.45
CA ASP A 242 45.15 -7.10 -25.10
C ASP A 242 45.78 -8.08 -24.08
N SER A 243 44.98 -8.99 -23.49
CA SER A 243 45.47 -10.06 -22.61
C SER A 243 45.67 -11.36 -23.40
N THR A 244 46.72 -11.44 -24.19
CA THR A 244 47.28 -12.72 -24.66
C THR A 244 48.32 -13.20 -23.65
N ASP A 245 47.95 -14.13 -22.76
CA ASP A 245 48.94 -14.99 -22.12
C ASP A 245 48.47 -16.45 -22.10
N SER A 246 49.44 -17.34 -22.31
CA SER A 246 49.27 -18.76 -22.65
C SER A 246 48.95 -19.63 -21.41
N PRO A 247 48.46 -20.88 -21.58
CA PRO A 247 47.98 -21.69 -20.47
C PRO A 247 49.15 -22.37 -19.73
N THR A 248 49.18 -22.26 -18.40
CA THR A 248 49.99 -23.13 -17.53
C THR A 248 49.11 -23.77 -16.46
N ASP A 249 49.39 -25.05 -16.22
CA ASP A 249 48.61 -26.02 -15.46
C ASP A 249 48.60 -25.83 -13.92
N ILE A 250 47.59 -26.49 -13.29
CA ILE A 250 47.49 -27.06 -11.93
C ILE A 250 46.94 -26.16 -10.78
N PRO A 251 46.11 -26.66 -9.81
CA PRO A 251 45.08 -27.71 -9.84
C PRO A 251 43.69 -27.24 -9.35
N ALA A 252 42.70 -28.12 -9.54
CA ALA A 252 41.34 -28.01 -9.03
C ALA A 252 41.24 -27.84 -7.50
N ALA A 253 40.45 -26.86 -7.07
CA ALA A 253 39.80 -26.83 -5.77
C ALA A 253 38.29 -26.69 -5.99
N GLU A 254 37.56 -27.62 -5.39
CA GLU A 254 36.14 -27.91 -5.57
C GLU A 254 35.24 -26.70 -5.28
N THR A 255 34.42 -26.31 -6.26
CA THR A 255 33.11 -25.71 -6.00
C THR A 255 32.10 -26.32 -6.95
N SER A 256 31.29 -27.23 -6.42
CA SER A 256 30.14 -27.83 -7.08
C SER A 256 29.05 -26.77 -7.28
N ALA A 257 28.92 -26.28 -8.50
CA ALA A 257 27.67 -25.69 -9.01
C ALA A 257 27.53 -26.10 -10.47
N GLU A 258 26.65 -27.07 -10.72
CA GLU A 258 26.33 -27.54 -12.07
C GLU A 258 25.72 -26.41 -12.92
N PRO A 259 26.11 -26.28 -14.20
CA PRO A 259 25.47 -25.35 -15.12
C PRO A 259 24.17 -25.96 -15.65
N ILE A 260 23.04 -25.33 -15.34
CA ILE A 260 21.75 -25.70 -15.94
C ILE A 260 21.75 -25.21 -17.39
N ALA A 261 21.53 -26.15 -18.30
CA ALA A 261 21.61 -26.01 -19.74
C ALA A 261 20.67 -24.94 -20.34
N GLU A 262 21.21 -24.21 -21.30
CA GLU A 262 20.69 -23.03 -22.00
C GLU A 262 19.52 -23.29 -22.97
N LYS A 263 18.71 -24.36 -22.81
CA LYS A 263 17.84 -24.82 -23.91
C LYS A 263 16.32 -24.80 -23.73
N ASP A 264 15.77 -24.22 -22.66
CA ASP A 264 14.31 -24.18 -22.43
C ASP A 264 13.72 -22.78 -22.18
N LEU A 265 14.38 -21.72 -22.66
CA LEU A 265 13.87 -20.33 -22.56
C LEU A 265 13.12 -19.83 -23.80
N SER A 266 13.06 -20.59 -24.89
CA SER A 266 12.45 -20.15 -26.16
C SER A 266 10.93 -20.31 -26.26
N GLU A 267 10.24 -20.93 -25.28
CA GLU A 267 8.78 -21.13 -25.34
C GLU A 267 7.94 -20.21 -24.44
N LEU A 268 8.57 -19.28 -23.71
CA LEU A 268 7.84 -18.27 -22.90
C LEU A 268 8.00 -16.82 -23.41
N GLU A 269 8.69 -16.63 -24.54
CA GLU A 269 8.86 -15.32 -25.19
C GLU A 269 7.64 -14.86 -26.00
N ASN A 270 6.63 -15.71 -26.24
CA ASN A 270 5.45 -15.36 -27.05
C ASN A 270 4.33 -14.63 -26.28
N ARG A 271 4.71 -13.67 -25.43
CA ARG A 271 3.85 -12.53 -25.06
C ARG A 271 4.69 -11.26 -25.08
N GLU A 272 5.28 -10.96 -26.24
CA GLU A 272 5.83 -9.64 -26.53
C GLU A 272 4.75 -8.57 -26.37
N VAL A 273 4.89 -7.74 -25.35
CA VAL A 273 4.24 -6.44 -25.32
C VAL A 273 4.93 -5.59 -26.38
N LYS A 274 4.32 -5.46 -27.56
CA LYS A 274 4.75 -4.49 -28.59
C LYS A 274 4.69 -3.09 -28.01
N MET A 275 5.81 -2.60 -27.50
CA MET A 275 6.05 -1.17 -27.28
C MET A 275 6.94 -0.67 -28.41
N PRO A 276 6.52 0.31 -29.22
CA PRO A 276 7.37 0.83 -30.27
C PRO A 276 8.61 1.50 -29.66
N LYS A 277 9.74 1.39 -30.37
CA LYS A 277 10.95 2.17 -30.11
C LYS A 277 10.57 3.65 -30.12
N ALA A 278 11.14 4.43 -29.20
CA ALA A 278 10.90 5.86 -29.09
C ALA A 278 11.04 6.55 -30.45
N THR A 279 9.91 6.96 -31.04
CA THR A 279 9.92 7.88 -32.17
C THR A 279 10.14 9.26 -31.60
N ILE A 280 11.33 9.82 -31.82
CA ILE A 280 11.58 11.25 -31.64
C ILE A 280 10.73 11.92 -32.73
N VAL A 281 9.56 12.44 -32.37
CA VAL A 281 8.80 13.32 -33.27
C VAL A 281 9.56 14.65 -33.29
N GLN A 282 10.32 14.88 -34.35
CA GLN A 282 10.79 16.22 -34.71
C GLN A 282 9.60 16.96 -35.32
N GLU A 283 8.73 17.53 -34.50
CA GLU A 283 7.83 18.59 -34.93
C GLU A 283 8.46 19.91 -34.48
N GLU A 284 8.80 20.77 -35.45
CA GLU A 284 9.22 22.15 -35.24
C GLU A 284 8.04 22.95 -34.65
N VAL A 285 7.90 22.89 -33.33
CA VAL A 285 7.06 23.83 -32.58
C VAL A 285 8.00 24.86 -31.97
N SER A 286 7.84 26.11 -32.36
CA SER A 286 8.58 27.25 -31.84
C SER A 286 8.42 27.34 -30.32
N HIS A 287 9.45 26.92 -29.59
CA HIS A 287 9.64 27.25 -28.17
C HIS A 287 10.69 28.35 -28.08
N PRO A 288 10.53 29.33 -27.17
CA PRO A 288 11.59 30.30 -26.92
C PRO A 288 12.83 29.56 -26.40
N ASP A 289 13.97 29.83 -27.04
CA ASP A 289 15.31 29.30 -26.77
C ASP A 289 15.77 29.60 -25.34
N THR A 290 15.23 28.87 -24.37
CA THR A 290 15.86 28.69 -23.07
C THR A 290 16.37 27.25 -23.03
N PRO A 291 17.69 27.02 -23.04
CA PRO A 291 18.19 25.67 -22.82
C PRO A 291 17.65 25.21 -21.46
N ASP A 292 17.06 24.01 -21.40
CA ASP A 292 16.63 23.38 -20.15
C ASP A 292 17.84 23.30 -19.20
N VAL A 293 18.03 24.33 -18.37
CA VAL A 293 19.11 24.36 -17.39
C VAL A 293 18.77 23.30 -16.37
N LYS A 294 19.55 22.21 -16.38
CA LYS A 294 19.39 21.14 -15.41
C LYS A 294 19.45 21.73 -14.00
N MET A 295 18.37 21.55 -13.26
CA MET A 295 18.26 21.99 -11.87
C MET A 295 19.47 21.49 -11.07
N ARG A 296 20.18 22.43 -10.45
CA ARG A 296 21.35 22.13 -9.63
C ARG A 296 20.89 21.32 -8.41
N PRO A 297 21.73 20.42 -7.86
CA PRO A 297 21.36 19.69 -6.64
C PRO A 297 20.93 20.59 -5.47
N THR A 298 21.44 21.82 -5.40
CA THR A 298 21.08 22.83 -4.40
C THR A 298 19.69 23.45 -4.59
N GLU A 299 19.16 23.41 -5.80
CA GLU A 299 17.85 23.98 -6.17
C GLU A 299 16.71 22.98 -5.99
N LYS A 300 17.04 21.70 -5.82
CA LYS A 300 16.04 20.66 -5.54
C LYS A 300 15.39 20.89 -4.18
N LYS A 301 14.09 20.62 -4.10
CA LYS A 301 13.34 20.64 -2.84
C LYS A 301 14.07 19.77 -1.81
N LYS A 302 14.39 20.34 -0.65
CA LYS A 302 14.94 19.59 0.49
C LYS A 302 13.83 19.38 1.51
N ILE A 303 13.73 18.16 2.02
CA ILE A 303 12.79 17.78 3.06
C ILE A 303 13.62 17.24 4.21
N ASP A 304 13.44 17.81 5.39
CA ASP A 304 13.92 17.19 6.61
C ASP A 304 12.87 16.21 7.11
N PHE A 305 13.17 14.92 7.03
CA PHE A 305 12.27 13.85 7.47
C PHE A 305 12.39 13.58 8.97
N ARG A 306 13.47 14.03 9.63
CA ARG A 306 13.77 13.65 11.01
C ARG A 306 12.68 14.13 11.99
N GLY A 307 12.40 13.31 13.00
CA GLY A 307 11.39 13.62 14.03
C GLY A 307 9.94 13.66 13.54
N LYS A 308 9.67 13.28 12.28
CA LYS A 308 8.31 13.24 11.71
C LYS A 308 7.73 11.84 11.76
N THR A 309 6.43 11.76 12.03
CA THR A 309 5.67 10.51 11.92
C THR A 309 5.34 10.20 10.46
N TYR A 310 5.52 8.94 10.05
CA TYR A 310 5.35 8.54 8.66
C TYR A 310 4.38 7.35 8.53
N LEU A 311 3.24 7.59 7.87
CA LEU A 311 2.33 6.52 7.43
C LEU A 311 2.92 5.77 6.25
N ALA A 312 3.09 4.45 6.40
CA ALA A 312 3.58 3.59 5.34
C ALA A 312 2.68 3.59 4.09
N PRO A 313 3.24 3.36 2.89
CA PRO A 313 2.44 3.03 1.72
C PRO A 313 1.82 1.64 1.90
N LEU A 314 0.48 1.59 1.91
CA LEU A 314 -0.30 0.39 2.23
C LEU A 314 -1.20 0.01 1.07
N THR A 315 -0.81 -0.96 0.25
CA THR A 315 -1.65 -1.41 -0.88
C THR A 315 -3.07 -1.79 -0.43
N THR A 316 -4.06 -1.32 -1.16
CA THR A 316 -5.52 -1.43 -0.96
C THR A 316 -6.12 -0.57 0.14
N VAL A 317 -5.45 -0.43 1.28
CA VAL A 317 -6.03 0.27 2.45
C VAL A 317 -5.46 1.67 2.67
N GLY A 318 -4.29 1.99 2.10
CA GLY A 318 -3.63 3.31 2.13
C GLY A 318 -4.16 4.32 1.12
N ASN A 319 -5.44 4.20 0.75
CA ASN A 319 -6.12 5.09 -0.18
C ASN A 319 -6.28 6.50 0.40
N LEU A 320 -6.59 7.48 -0.47
CA LEU A 320 -6.68 8.89 -0.07
C LEU A 320 -7.62 9.13 1.15
N PRO A 321 -8.85 8.56 1.21
CA PRO A 321 -9.69 8.66 2.39
C PRO A 321 -9.02 8.21 3.69
N PHE A 322 -8.33 7.06 3.68
CA PHE A 322 -7.63 6.57 4.88
C PHE A 322 -6.47 7.49 5.30
N ARG A 323 -5.70 8.01 4.34
CA ARG A 323 -4.62 8.96 4.64
C ARG A 323 -5.15 10.26 5.23
N ARG A 324 -6.31 10.74 4.78
CA ARG A 324 -6.99 11.90 5.38
C ARG A 324 -7.39 11.65 6.83
N ILE A 325 -7.91 10.46 7.16
CA ILE A 325 -8.16 10.09 8.57
C ILE A 325 -6.86 10.16 9.38
N CYS A 326 -5.76 9.61 8.86
CA CYS A 326 -4.47 9.70 9.56
C CYS A 326 -3.97 11.16 9.70
N LYS A 327 -4.27 12.04 8.74
CA LYS A 327 -3.96 13.49 8.83
C LYS A 327 -4.76 14.17 9.93
N GLU A 328 -6.04 13.81 10.14
CA GLU A 328 -6.83 14.34 11.27
C GLU A 328 -6.21 13.97 12.62
N TYR A 329 -5.58 12.80 12.72
CA TYR A 329 -4.82 12.36 13.89
C TYR A 329 -3.35 12.80 13.88
N GLY A 330 -2.99 13.74 13.01
CA GLY A 330 -1.69 14.40 13.08
C GLY A 330 -0.53 13.65 12.45
N VAL A 331 -0.70 12.71 11.52
CA VAL A 331 0.47 12.19 10.78
C VAL A 331 1.16 13.30 9.99
N ASP A 332 2.50 13.30 9.99
CA ASP A 332 3.27 14.35 9.31
C ASP A 332 3.54 14.01 7.83
N ILE A 333 3.94 12.76 7.55
CA ILE A 333 4.27 12.28 6.21
C ILE A 333 3.27 11.21 5.77
N THR A 334 2.69 11.39 4.59
CA THR A 334 1.84 10.40 3.93
C THR A 334 2.49 9.93 2.63
N CYS A 335 2.18 8.70 2.23
CA CYS A 335 2.60 8.17 0.93
C CYS A 335 1.45 7.41 0.29
N GLY A 336 1.24 7.64 -1.01
CA GLY A 336 0.27 6.91 -1.81
C GLY A 336 0.56 5.41 -1.82
N GLU A 337 -0.44 4.63 -2.23
CA GLU A 337 -0.23 3.20 -2.43
C GLU A 337 0.85 2.94 -3.50
N MET A 338 1.44 1.74 -3.44
CA MET A 338 2.45 1.30 -4.39
C MET A 338 1.92 1.34 -5.83
N ALA A 339 2.46 2.27 -6.63
CA ALA A 339 2.09 2.46 -8.03
C ALA A 339 3.02 1.69 -8.98
N MET A 340 2.44 0.90 -9.89
CA MET A 340 3.16 0.18 -10.93
C MET A 340 3.57 1.15 -12.04
N ALA A 341 4.88 1.37 -12.19
CA ALA A 341 5.45 2.30 -13.17
C ALA A 341 4.97 2.01 -14.60
N SER A 342 4.82 0.72 -14.97
CA SER A 342 4.31 0.31 -16.28
C SER A 342 2.87 0.76 -16.53
N ASN A 343 2.01 0.71 -15.51
CA ASN A 343 0.60 1.07 -15.63
C ASN A 343 0.42 2.58 -15.67
N LEU A 344 1.28 3.34 -14.97
CA LEU A 344 1.30 4.80 -15.02
C LEU A 344 1.63 5.30 -16.42
N VAL A 345 2.73 4.83 -17.03
CA VAL A 345 3.10 5.26 -18.38
C VAL A 345 2.11 4.82 -19.46
N GLN A 346 1.26 3.83 -19.16
CA GLN A 346 0.14 3.39 -20.01
C GLN A 346 -1.14 4.21 -19.80
N GLY A 347 -1.17 5.17 -18.88
CA GLY A 347 -2.36 5.94 -18.56
C GLY A 347 -3.51 5.08 -18.01
N GLN A 348 -3.20 4.09 -17.18
CA GLN A 348 -4.24 3.33 -16.49
C GLN A 348 -4.87 4.20 -15.40
N LYS A 349 -6.19 4.41 -15.49
CA LYS A 349 -6.93 5.33 -14.60
C LYS A 349 -6.82 4.94 -13.12
N ALA A 350 -6.88 3.64 -12.83
CA ALA A 350 -6.75 3.12 -11.46
C ALA A 350 -5.37 3.43 -10.86
N GLU A 351 -4.31 3.38 -11.68
CA GLU A 351 -2.95 3.68 -11.26
C GLU A 351 -2.74 5.17 -11.05
N LEU A 352 -3.24 5.99 -11.98
CA LEU A 352 -3.20 7.46 -11.85
C LEU A 352 -3.94 7.94 -10.60
N ALA A 353 -5.03 7.27 -10.19
CA ALA A 353 -5.75 7.61 -8.97
C ALA A 353 -4.89 7.50 -7.70
N LEU A 354 -3.83 6.67 -7.70
CA LEU A 354 -2.92 6.51 -6.56
C LEU A 354 -2.04 7.74 -6.30
N LEU A 355 -1.89 8.61 -7.30
CA LEU A 355 -1.09 9.84 -7.22
C LEU A 355 -1.90 11.01 -6.65
N ARG A 356 -3.20 10.84 -6.43
CA ARG A 356 -4.07 11.88 -5.84
C ARG A 356 -3.66 12.17 -4.40
N ARG A 357 -3.60 13.47 -4.08
CA ARG A 357 -3.38 13.98 -2.73
C ARG A 357 -4.49 14.94 -2.33
N HIS A 358 -4.72 15.09 -1.03
CA HIS A 358 -5.58 16.15 -0.48
C HIS A 358 -4.70 17.31 0.02
N LYS A 359 -5.21 18.53 0.01
CA LYS A 359 -4.49 19.73 0.46
C LYS A 359 -4.01 19.67 1.92
N SER A 360 -4.60 18.81 2.74
CA SER A 360 -4.15 18.56 4.12
C SER A 360 -2.88 17.71 4.20
N GLU A 361 -2.43 17.09 3.09
CA GLU A 361 -1.21 16.29 3.08
C GLU A 361 0.01 17.21 2.86
N ASP A 362 0.64 17.62 3.97
CA ASP A 362 1.77 18.57 4.00
C ASP A 362 3.03 18.01 3.33
N ILE A 363 3.32 16.72 3.57
CA ILE A 363 4.43 15.99 2.95
C ILE A 363 3.87 14.69 2.37
N PHE A 364 3.63 14.69 1.06
CA PHE A 364 3.06 13.58 0.31
C PHE A 364 4.07 12.97 -0.67
N GLY A 365 4.29 11.66 -0.55
CA GLY A 365 5.10 10.89 -1.49
C GLY A 365 4.31 9.97 -2.40
N VAL A 366 4.85 9.70 -3.59
CA VAL A 366 4.37 8.60 -4.46
C VAL A 366 5.37 7.46 -4.45
N GLN A 367 4.92 6.26 -4.10
CA GLN A 367 5.76 5.07 -4.15
C GLN A 367 5.65 4.37 -5.52
N LEU A 368 6.76 4.21 -6.23
CA LEU A 368 6.85 3.50 -7.49
C LEU A 368 7.34 2.06 -7.33
N THR A 369 6.84 1.17 -8.18
CA THR A 369 7.32 -0.21 -8.34
C THR A 369 7.50 -0.55 -9.81
N GLY A 370 8.64 -1.16 -10.13
CA GLY A 370 8.93 -1.62 -11.48
C GLY A 370 10.21 -2.46 -11.55
N ASN A 371 10.37 -3.18 -12.65
CA ASN A 371 11.51 -4.07 -12.92
C ASN A 371 12.38 -3.61 -14.11
N LYS A 372 11.89 -2.65 -14.91
CA LYS A 372 12.53 -2.09 -16.10
C LYS A 372 12.97 -0.65 -15.83
N ILE A 373 14.26 -0.38 -16.00
CA ILE A 373 14.88 0.91 -15.67
C ILE A 373 14.24 2.04 -16.50
N ASP A 374 14.09 1.83 -17.81
CA ASP A 374 13.52 2.80 -18.74
C ASP A 374 12.06 3.16 -18.42
N VAL A 375 11.26 2.17 -18.02
CA VAL A 375 9.86 2.39 -17.62
C VAL A 375 9.77 3.19 -16.32
N VAL A 376 10.58 2.87 -15.31
CA VAL A 376 10.59 3.59 -14.03
C VAL A 376 11.01 5.05 -14.22
N ILE A 377 12.03 5.30 -15.03
CA ILE A 377 12.53 6.66 -15.29
C ILE A 377 11.50 7.47 -16.09
N ARG A 378 10.82 6.87 -17.08
CA ARG A 378 9.70 7.53 -17.77
C ARG A 378 8.53 7.83 -16.82
N ALA A 379 8.20 6.92 -15.91
CA ALA A 379 7.16 7.18 -14.91
C ALA A 379 7.53 8.37 -14.00
N CYS A 380 8.80 8.51 -13.64
CA CYS A 380 9.31 9.66 -12.88
C CYS A 380 9.18 10.97 -13.67
N ASP A 381 9.53 10.96 -14.96
CA ASP A 381 9.36 12.11 -15.87
C ASP A 381 7.90 12.56 -15.94
N MET A 382 6.99 11.59 -16.13
CA MET A 382 5.55 11.84 -16.13
C MET A 382 5.10 12.49 -14.81
N ILE A 383 5.47 11.89 -13.67
CA ILE A 383 5.12 12.42 -12.34
C ILE A 383 5.63 13.85 -12.18
N ASN A 384 6.88 14.12 -12.56
CA ASN A 384 7.50 15.45 -12.45
C ASN A 384 6.75 16.51 -13.26
N GLN A 385 6.16 16.15 -14.40
CA GLN A 385 5.45 17.07 -15.28
C GLN A 385 3.99 17.29 -14.89
N VAL A 386 3.31 16.29 -14.31
CA VAL A 386 1.83 16.33 -14.19
C VAL A 386 1.31 16.19 -12.76
N ALA A 387 2.16 15.89 -11.78
CA ALA A 387 1.75 15.66 -10.40
C ALA A 387 2.55 16.50 -9.42
N GLU A 388 1.86 17.11 -8.47
CA GLU A 388 2.45 17.78 -7.33
C GLU A 388 2.71 16.75 -6.23
N VAL A 389 3.98 16.45 -5.99
CA VAL A 389 4.46 15.52 -4.98
C VAL A 389 5.63 16.14 -4.23
N ASP A 390 5.88 15.71 -3.00
CA ASP A 390 7.00 16.18 -2.19
C ASP A 390 8.22 15.29 -2.35
N PHE A 391 8.02 14.00 -2.60
CA PHE A 391 9.09 13.04 -2.88
C PHE A 391 8.56 11.85 -3.70
N VAL A 392 9.47 11.08 -4.29
CA VAL A 392 9.14 9.79 -4.94
C VAL A 392 9.92 8.67 -4.26
N ASP A 393 9.22 7.63 -3.81
CA ASP A 393 9.80 6.46 -3.14
C ASP A 393 9.96 5.29 -4.12
N LEU A 394 11.10 4.59 -4.08
CA LEU A 394 11.28 3.35 -4.82
C LEU A 394 11.00 2.15 -3.91
N ASN A 395 9.97 1.36 -4.25
CA ASN A 395 9.67 0.13 -3.54
C ASN A 395 10.66 -0.99 -3.90
N MET A 396 11.45 -1.39 -2.91
CA MET A 396 12.34 -2.54 -2.94
C MET A 396 12.02 -3.54 -1.81
N GLY A 397 10.79 -3.49 -1.28
CA GLY A 397 10.40 -4.24 -0.08
C GLY A 397 9.16 -5.13 -0.24
N CYS A 398 8.35 -4.92 -1.29
CA CYS A 398 7.11 -5.67 -1.50
C CYS A 398 7.42 -7.18 -1.69
N PRO A 399 6.89 -8.07 -0.82
CA PRO A 399 7.19 -9.50 -0.88
C PRO A 399 6.24 -10.30 -1.77
N ILE A 400 5.19 -9.67 -2.32
CA ILE A 400 4.15 -10.33 -3.12
C ILE A 400 4.80 -11.12 -4.26
N ASP A 401 4.48 -12.41 -4.38
CA ASP A 401 5.15 -13.30 -5.34
C ASP A 401 5.02 -12.81 -6.78
N LEU A 402 3.86 -12.27 -7.17
CA LEU A 402 3.66 -11.68 -8.49
C LEU A 402 4.64 -10.53 -8.78
N VAL A 403 4.86 -9.66 -7.81
CA VAL A 403 5.76 -8.50 -7.92
C VAL A 403 7.22 -8.96 -7.90
N PHE A 404 7.55 -9.86 -6.97
CA PHE A 404 8.89 -10.42 -6.82
C PHE A 404 9.34 -11.20 -8.06
N ASN A 405 8.49 -12.10 -8.57
CA ASN A 405 8.79 -12.93 -9.74
C ASN A 405 8.92 -12.10 -11.02
N ALA A 406 8.28 -10.93 -11.09
CA ALA A 406 8.52 -9.96 -12.15
C ALA A 406 9.88 -9.24 -12.02
N GLY A 407 10.62 -9.44 -10.92
CA GLY A 407 11.88 -8.75 -10.64
C GLY A 407 11.69 -7.32 -10.11
N ALA A 408 10.52 -7.01 -9.55
CA ALA A 408 10.20 -5.74 -8.90
C ALA A 408 10.05 -5.94 -7.38
N GLY A 409 9.80 -4.86 -6.61
CA GLY A 409 9.68 -4.94 -5.15
C GLY A 409 10.95 -5.52 -4.54
N SER A 410 10.84 -6.48 -3.62
CA SER A 410 12.03 -7.13 -3.04
C SER A 410 12.87 -7.92 -4.05
N GLY A 411 12.37 -8.15 -5.27
CA GLY A 411 13.14 -8.76 -6.36
C GLY A 411 14.28 -7.88 -6.86
N LEU A 412 14.17 -6.55 -6.70
CA LEU A 412 15.26 -5.61 -7.04
C LEU A 412 16.52 -5.83 -6.18
N LEU A 413 16.36 -6.36 -4.96
CA LEU A 413 17.47 -6.68 -4.06
C LEU A 413 18.38 -7.78 -4.62
N ALA A 414 17.88 -8.64 -5.53
CA ALA A 414 18.67 -9.66 -6.20
C ALA A 414 19.51 -9.08 -7.37
N SER A 415 19.30 -7.82 -7.72
CA SER A 415 19.96 -7.17 -8.86
C SER A 415 20.53 -5.80 -8.49
N PRO A 416 21.62 -5.73 -7.68
CA PRO A 416 22.16 -4.47 -7.19
C PRO A 416 22.50 -3.46 -8.29
N GLY A 417 23.07 -3.91 -9.42
CA GLY A 417 23.37 -3.02 -10.55
C GLY A 417 22.13 -2.43 -11.22
N LYS A 418 21.00 -3.14 -11.23
CA LYS A 418 19.72 -2.61 -11.71
C LYS A 418 19.17 -1.57 -10.73
N MET A 419 19.16 -1.90 -9.43
CA MET A 419 18.75 -0.99 -8.36
C MET A 419 19.53 0.33 -8.41
N ARG A 420 20.87 0.28 -8.50
CA ARG A 420 21.70 1.49 -8.55
C ARG A 420 21.31 2.40 -9.72
N ARG A 421 21.18 1.83 -10.92
CA ARG A 421 20.76 2.56 -12.12
C ARG A 421 19.36 3.14 -12.01
N MET A 422 18.43 2.45 -11.34
CA MET A 422 17.10 3.00 -11.08
C MET A 422 17.17 4.23 -10.18
N VAL A 423 17.82 4.14 -9.01
CA VAL A 423 17.92 5.27 -8.07
C VAL A 423 18.63 6.48 -8.71
N THR A 424 19.76 6.25 -9.40
CA THR A 424 20.47 7.33 -10.13
C THR A 424 19.61 7.94 -11.23
N GLY A 425 18.89 7.13 -11.99
CA GLY A 425 18.01 7.59 -13.06
C GLY A 425 16.84 8.40 -12.55
N MET A 426 16.16 7.92 -11.52
CA MET A 426 15.08 8.64 -10.83
C MET A 426 15.57 10.01 -10.35
N LYS A 427 16.72 10.05 -9.67
CA LYS A 427 17.31 11.29 -9.18
C LYS A 427 17.68 12.26 -10.30
N SER A 428 18.03 11.77 -11.49
CA SER A 428 18.38 12.65 -12.61
C SER A 428 17.16 13.36 -13.21
N VAL A 429 15.99 12.70 -13.17
CA VAL A 429 14.76 13.15 -13.84
C VAL A 429 13.78 13.85 -12.90
N LEU A 430 13.84 13.60 -11.59
CA LEU A 430 12.95 14.25 -10.61
C LEU A 430 13.56 15.53 -10.06
N ASP A 431 12.72 16.53 -9.85
CA ASP A 431 13.06 17.79 -9.15
C ASP A 431 12.84 17.68 -7.63
N VAL A 432 12.12 16.64 -7.22
CA VAL A 432 11.88 16.27 -5.82
C VAL A 432 12.86 15.18 -5.34
N PRO A 433 13.06 15.03 -4.01
CA PRO A 433 13.86 13.95 -3.44
C PRO A 433 13.40 12.56 -3.85
N VAL A 434 14.38 11.66 -4.02
CA VAL A 434 14.15 10.22 -4.16
C VAL A 434 14.37 9.57 -2.80
N THR A 435 13.43 8.74 -2.38
CA THR A 435 13.52 7.94 -1.15
C THR A 435 13.45 6.45 -1.50
N VAL A 436 13.86 5.59 -0.59
CA VAL A 436 13.90 4.14 -0.83
C VAL A 436 13.30 3.36 0.34
N LYS A 437 12.40 2.42 0.03
CA LYS A 437 11.86 1.48 1.02
C LYS A 437 12.26 0.05 0.71
N PHE A 438 12.96 -0.61 1.63
CA PHE A 438 13.49 -1.96 1.43
C PHE A 438 13.30 -2.86 2.66
N ARG A 439 13.60 -4.15 2.47
CA ARG A 439 13.63 -5.19 3.52
C ARG A 439 15.07 -5.56 3.84
N MET A 440 15.31 -6.15 5.00
CA MET A 440 16.67 -6.56 5.41
C MET A 440 17.30 -7.57 4.45
N ALA A 441 16.49 -8.42 3.80
CA ALA A 441 16.95 -9.51 2.94
C ALA A 441 15.84 -10.05 2.02
N ILE A 442 16.22 -10.86 1.03
CA ILE A 442 15.30 -11.76 0.33
C ILE A 442 15.09 -13.05 1.15
N HIS A 443 16.20 -13.69 1.53
CA HIS A 443 16.21 -14.95 2.27
C HIS A 443 16.61 -14.72 3.72
N ASP A 444 16.16 -15.60 4.60
CA ASP A 444 16.55 -15.57 6.01
C ASP A 444 18.06 -15.78 6.16
N LYS A 445 18.65 -15.20 7.22
CA LYS A 445 20.09 -15.31 7.56
C LYS A 445 21.07 -14.75 6.51
N LYS A 446 20.59 -14.09 5.45
CA LYS A 446 21.43 -13.39 4.46
C LYS A 446 21.07 -11.90 4.40
N PRO A 447 21.18 -11.14 5.51
CA PRO A 447 20.79 -9.75 5.53
C PRO A 447 21.81 -8.88 4.80
N ILE A 448 21.31 -7.92 4.03
CA ILE A 448 22.12 -7.07 3.12
C ILE A 448 21.96 -5.57 3.40
N GLY A 449 21.08 -5.19 4.33
CA GLY A 449 20.77 -3.79 4.67
C GLY A 449 22.00 -2.98 5.09
N VAL A 450 22.92 -3.58 5.85
CA VAL A 450 24.21 -2.96 6.27
C VAL A 450 25.04 -2.51 5.07
N ASN A 451 25.04 -3.28 3.98
CA ASN A 451 25.80 -2.92 2.77
C ASN A 451 25.02 -1.96 1.86
N LEU A 452 23.69 -1.99 1.92
CA LEU A 452 22.83 -1.18 1.06
C LEU A 452 22.63 0.23 1.58
N THR A 453 22.59 0.44 2.90
CA THR A 453 22.30 1.75 3.50
C THR A 453 23.31 2.82 3.07
N PRO A 454 24.64 2.60 3.19
CA PRO A 454 25.63 3.57 2.69
C PRO A 454 25.62 3.70 1.16
N GLN A 455 25.26 2.64 0.43
CA GLN A 455 25.12 2.73 -1.03
C GLN A 455 23.99 3.67 -1.43
N PHE A 456 22.84 3.61 -0.75
CA PHE A 456 21.73 4.52 -1.02
C PHE A 456 22.08 5.97 -0.71
N HIS A 457 22.82 6.22 0.38
CA HIS A 457 23.35 7.53 0.68
C HIS A 457 24.31 8.04 -0.40
N ASN A 458 25.23 7.20 -0.89
CA ASN A 458 26.15 7.58 -1.99
C ASN A 458 25.44 7.86 -3.33
N LEU A 459 24.34 7.16 -3.61
CA LEU A 459 23.46 7.49 -4.76
C LEU A 459 22.65 8.78 -4.48
N GLY A 460 22.60 9.18 -3.21
CA GLY A 460 21.92 10.33 -2.63
C GLY A 460 20.41 10.22 -2.72
N ALA A 461 19.90 9.07 -2.27
CA ALA A 461 18.57 8.98 -1.71
C ALA A 461 18.48 9.88 -0.47
N ALA A 462 17.34 10.55 -0.29
CA ALA A 462 17.13 11.51 0.79
C ALA A 462 16.59 10.88 2.09
N LEU A 463 16.07 9.66 2.00
CA LEU A 463 15.57 8.86 3.12
C LEU A 463 15.62 7.39 2.74
N GLY A 464 16.14 6.57 3.65
CA GLY A 464 15.96 5.12 3.62
C GLY A 464 14.88 4.69 4.61
N THR A 465 14.03 3.73 4.24
CA THR A 465 13.15 3.04 5.19
C THR A 465 13.39 1.55 5.13
N LEU A 466 13.80 0.97 6.26
CA LEU A 466 14.12 -0.45 6.39
C LEU A 466 13.03 -1.17 7.18
N HIS A 467 12.36 -2.13 6.53
CA HIS A 467 11.53 -3.12 7.22
C HIS A 467 12.42 -4.21 7.81
N GLY A 468 12.35 -4.40 9.13
CA GLY A 468 13.17 -5.34 9.91
C GLY A 468 12.83 -6.82 9.68
N ARG A 469 12.36 -7.19 8.49
CA ARG A 469 12.10 -8.58 8.11
C ARG A 469 12.64 -8.86 6.74
N SER A 470 13.04 -10.10 6.51
CA SER A 470 13.32 -10.61 5.17
C SER A 470 12.02 -10.70 4.36
N ARG A 471 12.14 -10.87 3.04
CA ARG A 471 10.99 -11.22 2.20
C ARG A 471 10.37 -12.55 2.65
N GLN A 472 11.20 -13.57 2.87
CA GLN A 472 10.79 -14.93 3.23
C GLN A 472 9.98 -14.97 4.53
N GLN A 473 10.40 -14.21 5.55
CA GLN A 473 9.67 -14.07 6.81
C GLN A 473 8.27 -13.50 6.64
N ARG A 474 7.99 -12.72 5.59
CA ARG A 474 6.74 -11.96 5.42
C ARG A 474 6.34 -11.22 6.71
N TYR A 475 5.47 -11.82 7.51
CA TYR A 475 4.99 -11.36 8.82
C TYR A 475 4.98 -12.46 9.91
N THR A 476 5.67 -13.59 9.70
CA THR A 476 5.66 -14.76 10.61
C THR A 476 6.63 -14.62 11.79
N LYS A 477 7.58 -13.69 11.72
CA LYS A 477 8.53 -13.37 12.79
C LYS A 477 8.37 -11.93 13.27
N LEU A 478 8.99 -11.58 14.39
CA LEU A 478 9.11 -10.18 14.83
C LEU A 478 10.04 -9.41 13.90
N ALA A 479 9.86 -8.08 13.84
CA ALA A 479 10.84 -7.22 13.20
C ALA A 479 12.15 -7.17 14.01
N ASP A 480 13.27 -7.38 13.33
CA ASP A 480 14.62 -7.32 13.87
C ASP A 480 15.09 -5.85 13.91
N TRP A 481 14.84 -5.21 15.05
CA TRP A 481 15.20 -3.81 15.26
C TRP A 481 16.67 -3.59 15.60
N ASP A 482 17.35 -4.60 16.16
CA ASP A 482 18.80 -4.56 16.36
C ASP A 482 19.51 -4.50 15.01
N TYR A 483 19.06 -5.27 14.02
CA TYR A 483 19.57 -5.17 12.66
C TYR A 483 19.27 -3.82 12.00
N ILE A 484 18.09 -3.23 12.26
CA ILE A 484 17.79 -1.86 11.79
C ILE A 484 18.79 -0.87 12.41
N SER A 485 19.06 -0.99 13.72
CA SER A 485 20.05 -0.14 14.42
C SER A 485 21.44 -0.26 13.80
N GLN A 486 21.90 -1.49 13.54
CA GLN A 486 23.18 -1.73 12.87
C GLN A 486 23.23 -1.05 11.49
N CYS A 487 22.16 -1.14 10.69
CA CYS A 487 22.10 -0.45 9.40
C CYS A 487 22.16 1.09 9.56
N ALA A 488 21.43 1.65 10.53
CA ALA A 488 21.44 3.10 10.77
C ALA A 488 22.86 3.58 11.13
N GLN A 489 23.57 2.82 11.96
CA GLN A 489 24.92 3.18 12.40
C GLN A 489 25.96 3.11 11.29
N THR A 490 25.75 2.29 10.25
CA THR A 490 26.74 2.14 9.15
C THR A 490 26.95 3.39 8.31
N ASP A 491 25.96 4.27 8.25
CA ASP A 491 26.01 5.50 7.44
C ASP A 491 26.25 6.76 8.29
N ARG A 492 26.03 6.69 9.61
CA ARG A 492 26.15 7.84 10.53
C ARG A 492 27.59 8.36 10.72
N GLY A 493 28.61 7.67 10.21
CA GLY A 493 29.97 8.19 10.09
C GLY A 493 30.54 8.84 11.36
N ILE A 494 31.01 10.09 11.23
CA ILE A 494 31.63 10.88 12.31
C ILE A 494 30.56 11.38 13.29
N PRO A 495 30.69 11.15 14.61
CA PRO A 495 29.78 11.69 15.60
C PRO A 495 29.58 13.21 15.46
N GLY A 496 28.34 13.66 15.32
CA GLY A 496 27.98 15.08 15.15
C GLY A 496 27.92 15.57 13.70
N SER A 497 28.21 14.72 12.70
CA SER A 497 27.94 15.03 11.30
C SER A 497 26.47 14.79 10.94
N ASP A 498 25.86 15.74 10.24
CA ASP A 498 24.53 15.57 9.61
C ASP A 498 24.61 15.06 8.15
N ASP A 499 25.82 14.76 7.67
CA ASP A 499 26.10 14.22 6.33
C ASP A 499 25.91 12.69 6.29
N TYR A 500 24.66 12.27 6.46
CA TYR A 500 24.21 10.89 6.30
C TYR A 500 22.77 10.87 5.77
N MET A 501 22.36 9.77 5.16
CA MET A 501 20.97 9.55 4.78
C MET A 501 20.17 9.13 6.02
N PRO A 502 19.10 9.87 6.43
CA PRO A 502 18.23 9.42 7.50
C PRO A 502 17.69 8.01 7.25
N LEU A 503 17.67 7.18 8.28
CA LEU A 503 17.13 5.82 8.21
C LEU A 503 15.93 5.67 9.14
N PHE A 504 14.77 5.41 8.53
CA PHE A 504 13.54 5.11 9.25
C PHE A 504 13.41 3.60 9.47
N GLY A 505 13.16 3.22 10.72
CA GLY A 505 12.80 1.85 11.07
C GLY A 505 11.33 1.55 10.76
N ASN A 506 11.02 0.32 10.37
CA ASN A 506 9.66 -0.12 10.10
C ASN A 506 9.45 -1.54 10.62
N GLY A 507 8.39 -1.73 11.40
CA GLY A 507 7.94 -3.05 11.84
C GLY A 507 7.38 -3.03 13.25
N ASP A 508 6.18 -3.58 13.41
CA ASP A 508 5.61 -3.97 14.70
C ASP A 508 5.37 -2.86 15.74
N ILE A 509 5.28 -1.60 15.30
CA ILE A 509 4.91 -0.47 16.16
C ILE A 509 3.39 -0.44 16.33
N LEU A 510 2.91 -0.50 17.58
CA LEU A 510 1.51 -0.32 17.95
C LEU A 510 1.32 0.72 19.07
N GLY A 511 2.27 1.59 19.36
CA GLY A 511 2.01 2.67 20.32
C GLY A 511 3.19 3.59 20.56
N PRO A 512 3.02 4.60 21.43
CA PRO A 512 4.09 5.54 21.79
C PRO A 512 5.29 4.84 22.42
N SER A 513 5.04 3.88 23.30
CA SER A 513 6.09 3.08 23.95
C SER A 513 6.97 2.34 22.94
N ASP A 514 6.38 1.68 21.93
CA ASP A 514 7.16 1.07 20.84
C ASP A 514 7.93 2.13 20.04
N TYR A 515 7.28 3.23 19.68
CA TYR A 515 7.87 4.29 18.87
C TYR A 515 9.11 4.91 19.54
N TYR A 516 8.98 5.38 20.78
CA TYR A 516 10.06 6.02 21.53
C TYR A 516 11.14 5.03 21.95
N ARG A 517 10.79 3.80 22.34
CA ARG A 517 11.77 2.75 22.60
C ARG A 517 12.69 2.53 21.40
N HIS A 518 12.13 2.52 20.19
CA HIS A 518 12.96 2.33 18.99
C HIS A 518 13.81 3.56 18.62
N LEU A 519 13.35 4.78 18.90
CA LEU A 519 14.18 5.98 18.76
C LEU A 519 15.34 5.97 19.77
N ASP A 520 15.05 5.63 21.02
CA ASP A 520 15.99 5.73 22.14
C ASP A 520 17.00 4.59 22.16
N GLU A 521 16.56 3.34 21.96
CA GLU A 521 17.43 2.17 22.03
C GLU A 521 18.17 1.94 20.70
N HIS A 522 17.48 2.05 19.56
CA HIS A 522 18.06 1.69 18.26
C HIS A 522 18.61 2.88 17.48
N LYS A 523 18.40 4.12 17.96
CA LYS A 523 18.96 5.35 17.38
C LYS A 523 18.63 5.51 15.89
N VAL A 524 17.40 5.18 15.48
CA VAL A 524 16.87 5.48 14.13
C VAL A 524 16.39 6.93 14.06
N ASP A 525 16.32 7.52 12.87
CA ASP A 525 15.93 8.95 12.69
C ASP A 525 14.41 9.19 12.75
N GLY A 526 13.66 8.10 12.78
CA GLY A 526 12.21 8.09 12.77
C GLY A 526 11.69 6.67 12.56
N CYS A 527 10.37 6.52 12.69
CA CYS A 527 9.71 5.27 12.43
C CYS A 527 8.58 5.44 11.40
N MET A 528 8.51 4.50 10.47
CA MET A 528 7.38 4.36 9.57
C MET A 528 6.38 3.36 10.16
N ILE A 529 5.11 3.76 10.26
CA ILE A 529 4.03 2.99 10.89
C ILE A 529 3.10 2.44 9.81
N ALA A 530 2.82 1.14 9.88
CA ALA A 530 2.03 0.42 8.88
C ALA A 530 0.73 -0.15 9.48
N ARG A 531 0.73 -1.43 9.87
CA ARG A 531 -0.44 -2.12 10.43
C ARG A 531 -0.95 -1.49 11.73
N GLY A 532 -0.08 -0.88 12.53
CA GLY A 532 -0.49 -0.14 13.73
C GLY A 532 -1.46 0.99 13.42
N ALA A 533 -1.21 1.78 12.35
CA ALA A 533 -2.12 2.83 11.91
C ALA A 533 -3.45 2.28 11.35
N LEU A 534 -3.44 1.09 10.74
CA LEU A 534 -4.68 0.45 10.29
C LEU A 534 -5.55 -0.05 11.45
N MET A 535 -4.92 -0.52 12.54
CA MET A 535 -5.62 -0.93 13.75
C MET A 535 -6.11 0.27 14.56
N LYS A 536 -5.31 1.33 14.64
CA LYS A 536 -5.65 2.57 15.33
C LYS A 536 -5.04 3.80 14.62
N PRO A 537 -5.78 4.51 13.76
CA PRO A 537 -5.25 5.69 13.08
C PRO A 537 -4.82 6.81 14.05
N TRP A 538 -5.43 6.86 15.23
CA TRP A 538 -5.06 7.79 16.30
C TRP A 538 -3.69 7.50 16.94
N ILE A 539 -2.96 6.46 16.51
CA ILE A 539 -1.58 6.19 16.94
C ILE A 539 -0.65 7.39 16.75
N PHE A 540 -0.90 8.21 15.72
CA PHE A 540 -0.10 9.41 15.47
C PHE A 540 -0.32 10.48 16.55
N GLU A 541 -1.55 10.66 17.01
CA GLU A 541 -1.90 11.54 18.12
C GLU A 541 -1.37 10.98 19.45
N GLU A 542 -1.48 9.67 19.66
CA GLU A 542 -0.89 8.99 20.83
C GLU A 542 0.61 9.22 20.90
N ILE A 543 1.33 9.13 19.77
CA ILE A 543 2.78 9.39 19.71
C ILE A 543 3.04 10.85 20.04
N LYS A 544 2.33 11.80 19.42
CA LYS A 544 2.53 13.25 19.66
C LYS A 544 2.25 13.66 21.10
N SER A 545 1.22 13.06 21.71
CA SER A 545 0.83 13.31 23.10
C SER A 545 1.49 12.38 24.12
N ASN A 546 2.33 11.43 23.65
CA ASN A 546 2.99 10.38 24.42
C ASN A 546 2.08 9.70 25.45
N ARG A 547 0.89 9.25 25.01
CA ARG A 547 -0.09 8.57 25.87
C ARG A 547 -0.83 7.48 25.12
N ASP A 548 -1.24 6.43 25.81
CA ASP A 548 -2.22 5.48 25.29
C ASP A 548 -3.62 6.09 25.38
N TRP A 549 -4.35 6.12 24.26
CA TRP A 549 -5.67 6.75 24.21
C TRP A 549 -6.77 5.69 24.18
N ASP A 550 -7.55 5.65 25.27
CA ASP A 550 -8.77 4.83 25.37
C ASP A 550 -9.95 5.51 24.66
N ILE A 551 -9.92 5.54 23.32
CA ILE A 551 -10.97 6.16 22.51
C ILE A 551 -12.32 5.41 22.68
N SER A 552 -13.42 6.17 22.75
CA SER A 552 -14.76 5.59 22.92
C SER A 552 -15.27 4.92 21.64
N SER A 553 -16.27 4.05 21.76
CA SER A 553 -16.91 3.45 20.57
C SER A 553 -17.62 4.48 19.70
N GLY A 554 -18.18 5.55 20.28
CA GLY A 554 -18.80 6.65 19.53
C GLY A 554 -17.79 7.39 18.66
N GLU A 555 -16.65 7.80 19.23
CA GLU A 555 -15.59 8.48 18.49
C GLU A 555 -15.00 7.61 17.36
N ARG A 556 -14.84 6.30 17.61
CA ARG A 556 -14.40 5.35 16.57
C ARG A 556 -15.43 5.18 15.46
N PHE A 557 -16.71 5.16 15.78
CA PHE A 557 -17.78 5.08 14.78
C PHE A 557 -17.91 6.37 13.97
N ASP A 558 -17.75 7.53 14.60
CA ASP A 558 -17.71 8.82 13.90
C ASP A 558 -16.48 8.94 12.98
N MET A 559 -15.35 8.35 13.36
CA MET A 559 -14.18 8.21 12.48
C MET A 559 -14.52 7.36 11.22
N MET A 560 -15.25 6.25 11.37
CA MET A 560 -15.72 5.46 10.22
C MET A 560 -16.68 6.27 9.32
N LYS A 561 -17.55 7.11 9.90
CA LYS A 561 -18.41 8.04 9.13
C LYS A 561 -17.58 9.04 8.34
N ARG A 562 -16.57 9.67 8.96
CA ARG A 562 -15.66 10.60 8.27
C ARG A 562 -14.90 9.92 7.13
N PHE A 563 -14.46 8.67 7.32
CA PHE A 563 -13.85 7.88 6.24
C PHE A 563 -14.82 7.69 5.07
N CYS A 564 -16.10 7.40 5.37
CA CYS A 564 -17.13 7.28 4.34
C CYS A 564 -17.37 8.60 3.62
N ASP A 565 -17.43 9.72 4.33
CA ASP A 565 -17.58 11.05 3.71
C ASP A 565 -16.41 11.34 2.75
N PHE A 566 -15.18 11.08 3.16
CA PHE A 566 -14.01 11.20 2.29
C PHE A 566 -14.04 10.23 1.11
N GLY A 567 -14.57 9.02 1.32
CA GLY A 567 -14.78 8.04 0.26
C GLY A 567 -15.82 8.49 -0.77
N LEU A 568 -16.92 9.08 -0.35
CA LEU A 568 -17.98 9.59 -1.23
C LEU A 568 -17.52 10.81 -2.05
N GLU A 569 -16.63 11.64 -1.48
CA GLU A 569 -15.94 12.72 -2.20
C GLU A 569 -14.97 12.13 -3.25
N HIS A 570 -14.24 11.06 -2.90
CA HIS A 570 -13.16 10.53 -3.73
C HIS A 570 -13.63 9.56 -4.84
N TRP A 571 -14.53 8.63 -4.52
CA TRP A 571 -15.03 7.58 -5.43
C TRP A 571 -16.41 7.89 -5.98
N GLY A 572 -17.19 8.73 -5.29
CA GLY A 572 -18.48 9.19 -5.74
C GLY A 572 -19.64 8.91 -4.81
N SER A 573 -20.75 9.61 -5.06
CA SER A 573 -22.01 9.47 -4.32
C SER A 573 -23.09 8.75 -5.11
N ASP A 574 -22.81 8.28 -6.31
CA ASP A 574 -23.71 7.36 -7.03
C ASP A 574 -23.62 5.94 -6.47
N THR A 575 -24.48 5.03 -6.95
CA THR A 575 -24.50 3.62 -6.51
C THR A 575 -23.12 2.97 -6.57
N GLN A 576 -22.31 3.29 -7.58
CA GLN A 576 -20.95 2.77 -7.72
C GLN A 576 -20.02 3.32 -6.65
N GLY A 577 -19.99 4.65 -6.47
CA GLY A 577 -19.14 5.30 -5.49
C GLY A 577 -19.46 4.91 -4.05
N VAL A 578 -20.74 4.75 -3.71
CA VAL A 578 -21.18 4.25 -2.40
C VAL A 578 -20.66 2.83 -2.15
N ASN A 579 -20.84 1.92 -3.12
CA ASN A 579 -20.39 0.53 -2.96
C ASN A 579 -18.85 0.41 -2.97
N GLN A 580 -18.16 1.28 -3.72
CA GLN A 580 -16.71 1.35 -3.70
C GLN A 580 -16.20 1.84 -2.33
N THR A 581 -16.85 2.86 -1.77
CA THR A 581 -16.58 3.37 -0.41
C THR A 581 -16.80 2.28 0.63
N ARG A 582 -17.95 1.59 0.57
CA ARG A 582 -18.26 0.45 1.43
C ARG A 582 -17.18 -0.61 1.37
N ARG A 583 -16.80 -1.03 0.15
CA ARG A 583 -15.75 -2.04 -0.03
C ARG A 583 -14.45 -1.65 0.68
N PHE A 584 -13.96 -0.42 0.48
CA PHE A 584 -12.72 0.00 1.12
C PHE A 584 -12.85 0.23 2.63
N LEU A 585 -14.03 0.60 3.12
CA LEU A 585 -14.31 0.59 4.56
C LEU A 585 -14.19 -0.82 5.12
N LEU A 586 -14.78 -1.83 4.46
CA LEU A 586 -14.71 -3.23 4.89
C LEU A 586 -13.27 -3.78 4.83
N GLU A 587 -12.49 -3.41 3.80
CA GLU A 587 -11.07 -3.75 3.74
C GLU A 587 -10.29 -3.17 4.92
N TRP A 588 -10.61 -1.94 5.34
CA TRP A 588 -9.99 -1.33 6.52
C TRP A 588 -10.49 -1.95 7.83
N GLN A 589 -11.79 -2.27 7.94
CA GLN A 589 -12.38 -2.96 9.10
C GLN A 589 -11.68 -4.29 9.41
N SER A 590 -11.18 -5.00 8.39
CA SER A 590 -10.37 -6.22 8.55
C SER A 590 -9.06 -6.03 9.35
N PHE A 591 -8.64 -4.79 9.60
CA PHE A 591 -7.56 -4.46 10.53
C PHE A 591 -8.08 -3.79 11.81
N LEU A 592 -9.03 -2.87 11.67
CA LEU A 592 -9.56 -2.06 12.76
C LEU A 592 -10.20 -2.91 13.87
N HIS A 593 -10.85 -4.03 13.51
CA HIS A 593 -11.49 -4.93 14.49
C HIS A 593 -10.51 -5.58 15.48
N ARG A 594 -9.20 -5.53 15.19
CA ARG A 594 -8.15 -6.06 16.07
C ARG A 594 -7.76 -5.14 17.22
N TYR A 595 -8.21 -3.90 17.20
CA TYR A 595 -7.99 -2.98 18.31
C TYR A 595 -8.77 -3.44 19.54
N VAL A 596 -8.07 -3.55 20.67
CA VAL A 596 -8.70 -3.78 21.96
C VAL A 596 -8.67 -2.45 22.72
N PRO A 597 -9.82 -1.95 23.22
CA PRO A 597 -9.85 -0.74 24.03
C PRO A 597 -8.87 -0.82 25.21
N VAL A 598 -8.18 0.29 25.49
CA VAL A 598 -7.13 0.34 26.52
C VAL A 598 -7.71 -0.01 27.88
N GLY A 599 -8.93 0.46 28.19
CA GLY A 599 -9.62 0.16 29.45
C GLY A 599 -9.98 -1.31 29.65
N LEU A 600 -9.95 -2.13 28.59
CA LEU A 600 -10.23 -3.56 28.61
C LEU A 600 -8.99 -4.43 28.83
N LEU A 601 -7.79 -3.87 28.70
CA LEU A 601 -6.54 -4.62 28.84
C LEU A 601 -6.12 -4.73 30.31
N GLU A 602 -5.61 -5.90 30.70
CA GLU A 602 -4.94 -6.13 31.99
C GLU A 602 -3.50 -5.62 31.96
N VAL A 603 -2.84 -5.75 30.81
CA VAL A 603 -1.44 -5.36 30.61
C VAL A 603 -1.35 -4.42 29.42
N LEU A 604 -0.74 -3.25 29.65
CA LEU A 604 -0.43 -2.28 28.61
C LEU A 604 1.06 -2.33 28.24
N PRO A 605 1.40 -1.99 26.99
CA PRO A 605 0.52 -1.71 25.85
C PRO A 605 0.01 -2.98 25.15
N GLN A 606 -1.04 -2.85 24.31
CA GLN A 606 -1.40 -3.91 23.37
C GLN A 606 -0.24 -4.21 22.41
N LYS A 607 0.09 -5.49 22.18
CA LYS A 607 1.09 -5.88 21.18
C LYS A 607 0.44 -6.23 19.85
N ILE A 608 1.09 -5.85 18.75
CA ILE A 608 0.58 -6.06 17.39
C ILE A 608 0.41 -7.52 16.98
N ASN A 609 1.14 -8.43 17.61
CA ASN A 609 1.11 -9.86 17.31
C ASN A 609 0.16 -10.63 18.22
N ASP A 610 -0.30 -10.00 19.31
CA ASP A 610 -1.30 -10.60 20.18
C ASP A 610 -2.67 -10.57 19.49
N ARG A 611 -3.42 -11.65 19.67
CA ARG A 611 -4.76 -11.82 19.12
C ARG A 611 -5.78 -11.70 20.24
N PRO A 612 -6.80 -10.85 20.10
CA PRO A 612 -7.85 -10.79 21.09
C PRO A 612 -8.60 -12.13 21.13
N PRO A 613 -8.78 -12.75 22.31
CA PRO A 613 -9.79 -13.79 22.46
C PRO A 613 -11.19 -13.22 22.22
N ALA A 614 -12.23 -14.05 22.17
CA ALA A 614 -13.60 -13.55 22.09
C ALA A 614 -13.93 -12.73 23.36
N PHE A 615 -14.35 -11.48 23.17
CA PHE A 615 -14.67 -10.56 24.26
C PHE A 615 -15.88 -9.69 23.91
N VAL A 616 -16.54 -9.17 24.94
CA VAL A 616 -17.63 -8.20 24.84
C VAL A 616 -17.04 -6.81 25.13
N GLY A 617 -17.38 -5.83 24.31
CA GLY A 617 -17.01 -4.44 24.52
C GLY A 617 -17.76 -3.78 25.68
N ARG A 618 -17.43 -2.52 25.99
CA ARG A 618 -18.15 -1.70 26.98
C ARG A 618 -19.62 -1.45 26.61
N ASN A 619 -19.95 -1.60 25.33
CA ASN A 619 -21.30 -1.50 24.77
C ASN A 619 -21.43 -2.30 23.47
N ASP A 620 -22.66 -2.41 22.96
CA ASP A 620 -22.98 -3.20 21.76
C ASP A 620 -22.19 -2.75 20.53
N LEU A 621 -22.02 -1.44 20.35
CA LEU A 621 -21.28 -0.88 19.22
C LEU A 621 -19.79 -1.24 19.29
N GLU A 622 -19.20 -1.22 20.49
CA GLU A 622 -17.82 -1.67 20.70
C GLU A 622 -17.65 -3.15 20.43
N THR A 623 -18.60 -3.97 20.89
CA THR A 623 -18.64 -5.42 20.63
C THR A 623 -18.74 -5.70 19.13
N LEU A 624 -19.63 -4.99 18.44
CA LEU A 624 -19.82 -5.12 16.99
C LEU A 624 -18.56 -4.75 16.22
N MET A 625 -17.87 -3.66 16.60
CA MET A 625 -16.61 -3.26 15.98
C MET A 625 -15.44 -4.21 16.26
N ALA A 626 -15.48 -4.98 17.35
CA ALA A 626 -14.46 -5.98 17.67
C ALA A 626 -14.69 -7.32 16.95
N SER A 627 -15.88 -7.52 16.39
CA SER A 627 -16.25 -8.76 15.72
C SER A 627 -15.32 -9.07 14.53
N PRO A 628 -14.82 -10.32 14.39
CA PRO A 628 -14.09 -10.76 13.20
C PRO A 628 -15.01 -11.16 12.04
N ASP A 629 -16.34 -11.16 12.22
CA ASP A 629 -17.29 -11.57 11.19
C ASP A 629 -17.54 -10.45 10.17
N VAL A 630 -17.45 -10.81 8.89
CA VAL A 630 -17.77 -9.93 7.76
C VAL A 630 -19.22 -9.46 7.80
N SER A 631 -20.14 -10.29 8.31
CA SER A 631 -21.56 -9.92 8.40
C SER A 631 -21.76 -8.70 9.32
N ASP A 632 -21.00 -8.61 10.40
CA ASP A 632 -21.03 -7.49 11.34
C ASP A 632 -20.39 -6.24 10.76
N TRP A 633 -19.31 -6.38 9.98
CA TRP A 633 -18.71 -5.25 9.25
C TRP A 633 -19.67 -4.68 8.21
N ILE A 634 -20.45 -5.53 7.54
CA ILE A 634 -21.50 -5.11 6.61
C ILE A 634 -22.59 -4.35 7.38
N LYS A 635 -23.07 -4.86 8.53
CA LYS A 635 -24.04 -4.14 9.37
C LYS A 635 -23.53 -2.75 9.79
N LEU A 636 -22.28 -2.63 10.23
CA LEU A 636 -21.66 -1.33 10.54
C LEU A 636 -21.65 -0.39 9.34
N SER A 637 -21.31 -0.92 8.16
CA SER A 637 -21.36 -0.13 6.93
C SER A 637 -22.79 0.24 6.52
N ASP A 638 -23.79 -0.59 6.83
CA ASP A 638 -25.20 -0.31 6.55
C ASP A 638 -25.73 0.86 7.37
N MET A 639 -25.27 0.97 8.62
CA MET A 639 -25.61 2.10 9.50
C MET A 639 -25.08 3.44 8.96
N ILE A 640 -24.07 3.44 8.09
CA ILE A 640 -23.43 4.66 7.56
C ILE A 640 -23.85 4.94 6.12
N LEU A 641 -23.86 3.91 5.27
CA LEU A 641 -24.02 4.00 3.81
C LEU A 641 -25.37 3.42 3.33
N GLY A 642 -26.33 3.22 4.23
CA GLY A 642 -27.62 2.59 3.94
C GLY A 642 -27.49 1.08 3.67
N PRO A 643 -28.57 0.34 3.41
CA PRO A 643 -28.48 -1.11 3.19
C PRO A 643 -27.62 -1.44 1.95
N ALA A 644 -26.71 -2.40 2.08
CA ALA A 644 -25.96 -2.94 0.96
C ALA A 644 -26.92 -3.58 -0.07
N PRO A 645 -26.68 -3.44 -1.38
CA PRO A 645 -27.49 -4.11 -2.40
C PRO A 645 -27.44 -5.63 -2.23
N GLU A 646 -28.51 -6.34 -2.59
CA GLU A 646 -28.60 -7.80 -2.44
C GLU A 646 -27.47 -8.55 -3.17
N ALA A 647 -26.95 -8.00 -4.27
CA ALA A 647 -25.84 -8.56 -5.03
C ALA A 647 -24.44 -8.28 -4.42
N PHE A 648 -24.36 -7.48 -3.36
CA PHE A 648 -23.09 -7.13 -2.72
C PHE A 648 -22.50 -8.33 -1.97
N ARG A 649 -21.27 -8.69 -2.31
CA ARG A 649 -20.48 -9.78 -1.72
C ARG A 649 -19.07 -9.29 -1.41
N PHE A 650 -18.61 -9.51 -0.19
CA PHE A 650 -17.30 -9.08 0.25
C PHE A 650 -16.51 -10.24 0.84
N ASP A 651 -15.27 -10.39 0.37
CA ASP A 651 -14.27 -11.28 0.94
C ASP A 651 -12.98 -10.45 1.17
N PRO A 652 -12.54 -10.27 2.43
CA PRO A 652 -11.47 -9.35 2.77
C PRO A 652 -10.15 -9.69 2.09
N LYS A 653 -9.43 -8.66 1.64
CA LYS A 653 -8.18 -8.84 0.85
C LYS A 653 -7.06 -9.50 1.65
N HIS A 654 -7.04 -9.21 2.93
CA HIS A 654 -6.14 -9.81 3.88
C HIS A 654 -7.01 -10.73 4.72
N LYS A 655 -6.75 -12.05 4.66
CA LYS A 655 -7.43 -13.02 5.54
C LYS A 655 -6.99 -12.72 6.97
N ALA A 656 -7.66 -11.77 7.60
CA ALA A 656 -7.49 -11.44 9.00
C ALA A 656 -8.33 -12.43 9.82
N ASN A 657 -8.15 -13.74 9.65
CA ASN A 657 -8.94 -14.79 10.32
C ASN A 657 -10.46 -14.48 10.38
N SER A 658 -11.02 -13.82 9.36
CA SER A 658 -12.44 -13.50 9.32
C SER A 658 -13.18 -14.79 9.03
N THR A 659 -13.85 -15.35 10.04
CA THR A 659 -14.71 -16.52 9.87
C THR A 659 -16.08 -16.04 9.43
N THR A 660 -16.47 -16.37 8.20
CA THR A 660 -17.90 -16.43 7.87
C THR A 660 -18.46 -17.63 8.60
N VAL A 661 -19.24 -17.40 9.65
CA VAL A 661 -20.04 -18.47 10.24
C VAL A 661 -21.15 -18.76 9.23
N GLU A 662 -20.99 -19.80 8.41
CA GLU A 662 -22.15 -20.42 7.79
C GLU A 662 -22.99 -21.00 8.94
N GLY A 663 -24.25 -20.58 9.00
CA GLY A 663 -25.13 -20.72 10.17
C GLY A 663 -25.48 -22.14 10.58
#